data_AF-A0A7V2W7K7-F1
#
_entry.id   AF-A0A7V2W7K7-F1
#
_cell.length_a   1.000
_cell.length_b   1.000
_cell.length_c   1.000
_cell.angle_alpha   90.00
_cell.angle_beta   90.00
_cell.angle_gamma   90.00
#
_symmetry.space_group_name_H-M   'P 1'
#
loop_
_entity.id
_entity.type
_entity.pdbx_description
1 polymer ?
#
loop_
_entity_poly.entity_id
_entity_poly.type
_entity_poly.pdbx_seq_one_letter_code
_entity_poly.pdbx_strand_id
1 'polypeptide(L)'
;NGDYCAHCNYTEGLIVDYFAKKLWYKWPGNVYWAGNSGITIPLDEWSYVAMVVTPDSVTLYLNDQKYVSHTTQDTADINNIYIGYGHYGNSFRGNIDEVTMWKKALTEADIRRLRHLTKEDEIGADPDLIGYWQFNELVDGKMVMDKAGLRHGSLHGGGVLSASTVPAGGGASQTIDLSAGQTAYDFANVGAKIYMSDCEEPNGQMVISRLNVAPDAQPNMNDFPENYWIINQYPEASSGQVLGGGFPPLDSIELTPTDMGFVNMLSNAEAGILHLRSENGDSLTWETKAKGVDLTSGTLRFDRKSTVMGSTQITLSNGAPVFDEIDPGRICEADTIPGRALEMTGTSGEYVEVPALNLNTNTFTTTAWVKSDGIQNSWAGIVFCRGGSTTAGLSAATNNELRYHWNGGEWGWSSGAFLPQDEWAHVALVVEPTTVTIYLNGVPYTRTRNHAIEEFDVPTRIGRDATSSSRTFDGQIDEVCIWDRALSQNEIRELMHLTKQDILATDPNLKVYLQFNETGGKSYDKTGNKNHGVFHGNGTVRTTSTAPVGGGVSGRMDVTAGGVFAFGNTGVKLGFNPAAATYPNGELCVSRLNVPPETLPAAGSIASDGVYWIVDNFGTNSNFTALDSFVVDDVPSIYAVHENTPALFSIFKRNSTAFGNTWGSSFDAADLVVANGNGRGKITFSTGSGITGFSQFAIGDTRGVKLSLKVFLEGPFAGGLLSDGLRSGGLLPTGEPYTNLGFAQKGGGGGERCSAVVFAAPAANNDAVVDWVQVELRDKNAPATVLFTRSALLQRDGDVVDVDGVSPVNFALAAADDYYVAVRHRNHLGVRTPTALSLSSTPAVHDFTTSLSQAWADPSNSINDAMKDLGGGVFGLWRGTTNGDNLLNVFDLLQTKIEITPNRADVYTKGDLNMDGLVNVFDLLQSKISITPNKSAHLE
;
A
#
# COMPACT_ATOMS: atom_id res chain seq x y z
N ASN A 1 29.93 51.02 0.20
CA ASN A 1 30.26 51.87 1.37
C ASN A 1 30.05 51.22 2.74
N GLY A 2 29.87 49.90 2.87
CA GLY A 2 29.87 49.25 4.19
C GLY A 2 28.66 49.52 5.10
N ASP A 3 27.78 50.48 4.76
CA ASP A 3 26.55 50.74 5.48
C ASP A 3 25.45 49.74 5.07
N TYR A 4 25.33 48.66 5.83
CA TYR A 4 24.23 47.70 5.77
C TYR A 4 22.93 48.39 6.22
N CYS A 5 21.93 48.48 5.35
CA CYS A 5 20.64 49.09 5.65
C CYS A 5 19.51 48.29 5.01
N ALA A 6 18.76 47.51 5.80
CA ALA A 6 17.63 46.68 5.37
C ALA A 6 16.52 47.44 4.60
N HIS A 7 16.47 48.77 4.74
CA HIS A 7 15.45 49.63 4.13
C HIS A 7 16.01 50.56 3.05
N CYS A 8 17.23 50.30 2.57
CA CYS A 8 17.87 51.13 1.58
C CYS A 8 17.73 50.55 0.17
N ASN A 9 17.73 51.42 -0.84
CA ASN A 9 17.49 51.07 -2.24
C ASN A 9 18.70 50.43 -2.96
N TYR A 10 19.80 50.19 -2.25
CA TYR A 10 21.06 49.64 -2.77
C TYR A 10 21.44 48.30 -2.10
N THR A 11 20.47 47.62 -1.47
CA THR A 11 20.68 46.26 -0.94
C THR A 11 20.17 45.25 -1.96
N GLU A 12 20.94 44.19 -2.17
CA GLU A 12 20.61 43.08 -3.05
C GLU A 12 20.93 41.75 -2.36
N GLY A 13 20.12 40.72 -2.61
CA GLY A 13 20.42 39.37 -2.12
C GLY A 13 19.25 38.41 -2.13
N LEU A 14 19.60 37.13 -2.15
CA LEU A 14 18.72 35.99 -1.89
C LEU A 14 18.88 35.60 -0.41
N ILE A 15 17.78 35.57 0.34
CA ILE A 15 17.82 35.47 1.81
C ILE A 15 16.81 34.46 2.31
N VAL A 16 17.16 33.80 3.42
CA VAL A 16 16.27 32.93 4.19
C VAL A 16 15.87 33.66 5.46
N ASP A 17 14.56 33.77 5.75
CA ASP A 17 14.14 34.44 7.00
C ASP A 17 14.31 33.53 8.23
N TYR A 18 14.58 34.17 9.37
CA TYR A 18 14.86 33.51 10.65
C TYR A 18 13.64 32.87 11.33
N PHE A 19 12.43 33.38 11.11
CA PHE A 19 11.20 32.99 11.80
C PHE A 19 10.43 31.86 11.11
N ALA A 20 10.24 31.95 9.80
CA ALA A 20 9.44 31.00 9.02
C ALA A 20 10.27 30.21 7.99
N LYS A 21 11.59 30.44 7.92
CA LYS A 21 12.52 29.76 7.00
C LYS A 21 12.13 29.90 5.53
N LYS A 22 11.45 31.00 5.21
CA LYS A 22 10.98 31.27 3.86
C LYS A 22 12.10 31.82 3.00
N LEU A 23 12.04 31.59 1.70
CA LEU A 23 12.93 32.22 0.73
C LEU A 23 12.44 33.64 0.40
N TRP A 24 13.33 34.60 0.43
CA TRP A 24 13.07 36.03 0.18
C TRP A 24 14.11 36.59 -0.76
N TYR A 25 13.77 37.71 -1.40
CA TYR A 25 14.73 38.49 -2.16
C TYR A 25 14.70 39.97 -1.78
N LYS A 26 15.82 40.62 -2.06
CA LYS A 26 15.95 42.07 -2.05
C LYS A 26 16.68 42.49 -3.31
N TRP A 27 16.18 43.54 -3.94
CA TRP A 27 16.74 44.11 -5.16
C TRP A 27 16.43 45.62 -5.22
N PRO A 28 17.31 46.43 -5.85
CA PRO A 28 17.04 47.85 -6.10
C PRO A 28 15.67 48.10 -6.75
N GLY A 29 14.98 49.15 -6.28
CA GLY A 29 13.61 49.51 -6.71
C GLY A 29 12.50 49.07 -5.75
N ASN A 30 12.78 48.16 -4.81
CA ASN A 30 11.81 47.74 -3.78
C ASN A 30 12.05 48.50 -2.46
N VAL A 31 11.06 49.25 -1.94
CA VAL A 31 11.22 50.05 -0.69
C VAL A 31 11.22 49.17 0.58
N TYR A 32 10.50 48.05 0.56
CA TYR A 32 10.48 47.04 1.64
C TYR A 32 11.13 45.73 1.18
N TRP A 33 11.24 44.73 2.06
CA TRP A 33 11.51 43.35 1.63
C TRP A 33 10.41 42.94 0.66
N ALA A 34 10.78 42.53 -0.56
CA ALA A 34 9.80 42.12 -1.55
C ALA A 34 9.15 40.79 -1.14
N GLY A 35 7.88 40.60 -1.49
CA GLY A 35 6.93 39.67 -0.86
C GLY A 35 7.45 38.26 -0.52
N ASN A 36 6.94 37.73 0.61
CA ASN A 36 7.15 36.35 1.06
C ASN A 36 6.82 35.37 -0.08
N SER A 37 7.81 34.58 -0.51
CA SER A 37 7.61 33.57 -1.56
C SER A 37 6.61 32.49 -1.15
N GLY A 38 6.36 32.32 0.15
CA GLY A 38 5.60 31.22 0.70
C GLY A 38 6.36 29.89 0.70
N ILE A 39 7.56 29.83 0.11
CA ILE A 39 8.37 28.62 -0.05
C ILE A 39 9.29 28.47 1.17
N THR A 40 9.18 27.34 1.89
CA THR A 40 10.00 27.04 3.08
C THR A 40 11.19 26.18 2.70
N ILE A 41 12.39 26.55 3.15
CA ILE A 41 13.58 25.70 3.01
C ILE A 41 13.50 24.55 4.02
N PRO A 42 13.60 23.29 3.56
CA PRO A 42 13.62 22.12 4.42
C PRO A 42 14.86 22.10 5.32
N LEU A 43 14.74 21.46 6.49
CA LEU A 43 15.87 21.31 7.42
C LEU A 43 16.61 20.00 7.17
N ASP A 44 17.91 20.01 7.45
CA ASP A 44 18.75 18.81 7.51
C ASP A 44 18.80 18.01 6.19
N GLU A 45 18.58 18.69 5.06
CA GLU A 45 18.79 18.17 3.71
C GLU A 45 19.35 19.27 2.79
N TRP A 46 19.95 18.88 1.67
CA TRP A 46 20.43 19.85 0.69
C TRP A 46 19.25 20.56 0.01
N SER A 47 19.46 21.79 -0.42
CA SER A 47 18.46 22.54 -1.17
C SER A 47 19.13 23.32 -2.28
N TYR A 48 18.64 23.14 -3.50
CA TYR A 48 19.03 23.99 -4.61
C TYR A 48 18.21 25.27 -4.57
N VAL A 49 18.90 26.41 -4.53
CA VAL A 49 18.25 27.73 -4.57
C VAL A 49 18.80 28.56 -5.73
N ALA A 50 17.91 29.26 -6.43
CA ALA A 50 18.30 30.21 -7.46
C ALA A 50 17.42 31.46 -7.44
N MET A 51 18.00 32.59 -7.81
CA MET A 51 17.31 33.86 -8.03
C MET A 51 17.61 34.34 -9.46
N VAL A 52 16.56 34.45 -10.28
CA VAL A 52 16.64 34.97 -11.64
C VAL A 52 15.95 36.32 -11.69
N VAL A 53 16.70 37.34 -12.11
CA VAL A 53 16.20 38.73 -12.18
C VAL A 53 16.11 39.15 -13.64
N THR A 54 14.95 39.69 -14.02
CA THR A 54 14.71 40.36 -15.31
C THR A 54 14.24 41.79 -15.05
N PRO A 55 14.16 42.67 -16.08
CA PRO A 55 13.66 44.04 -15.88
C PRO A 55 12.28 44.11 -15.25
N ASP A 56 11.43 43.10 -15.45
CA ASP A 56 10.01 43.12 -15.09
C ASP A 56 9.63 42.05 -14.05
N SER A 57 10.57 41.20 -13.63
CA SER A 57 10.29 40.13 -12.67
C SER A 57 11.51 39.62 -11.91
N VAL A 58 11.24 39.03 -10.74
CA VAL A 58 12.18 38.19 -9.99
C VAL A 58 11.56 36.82 -9.81
N THR A 59 12.28 35.78 -10.23
CA THR A 59 11.89 34.39 -10.03
C THR A 59 12.82 33.73 -9.01
N LEU A 60 12.25 33.15 -7.97
CA LEU A 60 12.96 32.36 -6.97
C LEU A 60 12.68 30.89 -7.20
N TYR A 61 13.72 30.07 -7.15
CA TYR A 61 13.62 28.61 -7.22
C TYR A 61 14.09 28.03 -5.90
N LEU A 62 13.35 27.03 -5.40
CA LEU A 62 13.78 26.11 -4.35
C LEU A 62 13.46 24.69 -4.82
N ASN A 63 14.49 23.89 -5.09
CA ASN A 63 14.34 22.55 -5.65
C ASN A 63 13.40 22.58 -6.88
N ASP A 64 12.25 21.89 -6.79
CA ASP A 64 11.25 21.83 -7.86
C ASP A 64 10.18 22.94 -7.79
N GLN A 65 10.19 23.77 -6.75
CA GLN A 65 9.27 24.88 -6.57
C GLN A 65 9.82 26.19 -7.15
N LYS A 66 8.92 27.03 -7.68
CA LYS A 66 9.26 28.40 -8.08
C LYS A 66 8.23 29.42 -7.61
N TYR A 67 8.70 30.63 -7.34
CA TYR A 67 7.90 31.80 -7.02
C TYR A 67 8.25 32.94 -7.98
N VAL A 68 7.26 33.57 -8.60
CA VAL A 68 7.46 34.68 -9.55
C VAL A 68 6.84 35.96 -8.99
N SER A 69 7.70 36.95 -8.73
CA SER A 69 7.30 38.32 -8.43
C SER A 69 7.31 39.16 -9.70
N HIS A 70 6.16 39.71 -10.09
CA HIS A 70 6.02 40.57 -11.27
C HIS A 70 6.19 42.04 -10.86
N THR A 71 7.43 42.45 -10.65
CA THR A 71 7.81 43.79 -10.20
C THR A 71 8.94 44.32 -11.08
N THR A 72 8.83 45.57 -11.51
CA THR A 72 9.90 46.25 -12.24
C THR A 72 11.13 46.40 -11.36
N GLN A 73 12.30 46.07 -11.91
CA GLN A 73 13.58 46.08 -11.19
C GLN A 73 14.47 47.21 -11.70
N ASP A 74 15.09 47.93 -10.77
CA ASP A 74 16.12 48.90 -11.10
C ASP A 74 17.45 48.18 -11.41
N THR A 75 18.32 48.84 -12.16
CA THR A 75 19.70 48.37 -12.38
C THR A 75 20.47 48.36 -11.07
N ALA A 76 21.07 47.22 -10.72
CA ALA A 76 21.89 47.07 -9.52
C ALA A 76 23.39 47.23 -9.84
N ASP A 77 24.13 47.88 -8.94
CA ASP A 77 25.59 47.98 -8.97
C ASP A 77 26.21 47.10 -7.86
N ILE A 78 26.44 45.85 -8.20
CA ILE A 78 26.91 44.82 -7.28
C ILE A 78 28.42 45.00 -7.03
N ASN A 79 28.76 45.54 -5.87
CA ASN A 79 30.14 45.84 -5.49
C ASN A 79 30.77 44.72 -4.63
N ASN A 80 30.15 44.37 -3.49
CA ASN A 80 30.61 43.30 -2.59
C ASN A 80 29.47 42.30 -2.37
N ILE A 81 29.73 41.01 -2.59
CA ILE A 81 28.80 39.93 -2.28
C ILE A 81 29.31 39.15 -1.06
N TYR A 82 28.39 38.85 -0.16
CA TYR A 82 28.63 37.99 0.98
C TYR A 82 27.89 36.67 0.77
N ILE A 83 28.58 35.55 0.97
CA ILE A 83 28.01 34.21 0.93
C ILE A 83 27.91 33.72 2.38
N GLY A 84 26.71 33.32 2.80
CA GLY A 84 26.46 32.85 4.17
C GLY A 84 26.44 33.94 5.25
N TYR A 85 26.43 35.22 4.89
CA TYR A 85 26.35 36.34 5.84
C TYR A 85 25.35 37.40 5.37
N GLY A 86 24.52 37.90 6.28
CA GLY A 86 23.43 38.82 5.99
C GLY A 86 23.24 39.92 7.04
N HIS A 87 22.04 40.49 7.06
CA HIS A 87 21.71 41.68 7.85
C HIS A 87 21.77 41.45 9.38
N TYR A 88 22.03 42.51 10.16
CA TYR A 88 22.17 42.49 11.63
C TYR A 88 23.26 41.56 12.19
N GLY A 89 24.25 41.19 11.38
CA GLY A 89 25.27 40.23 11.80
C GLY A 89 24.77 38.79 11.88
N ASN A 90 23.65 38.48 11.23
CA ASN A 90 23.18 37.12 11.09
C ASN A 90 23.99 36.37 10.03
N SER A 91 24.43 35.17 10.39
CA SER A 91 25.08 34.25 9.46
C SER A 91 24.14 33.09 9.13
N PHE A 92 24.25 32.56 7.92
CA PHE A 92 23.61 31.31 7.57
C PHE A 92 24.21 30.18 8.42
N ARG A 93 23.34 29.37 9.02
CA ARG A 93 23.74 28.21 9.81
C ARG A 93 23.45 26.94 9.01
N GLY A 94 24.45 26.49 8.27
CA GLY A 94 24.38 25.29 7.43
C GLY A 94 25.58 25.23 6.48
N ASN A 95 25.54 24.28 5.56
CA ASN A 95 26.54 24.11 4.51
C ASN A 95 26.09 24.83 3.23
N ILE A 96 27.04 25.38 2.48
CA ILE A 96 26.82 26.01 1.17
C ILE A 96 27.89 25.48 0.24
N ASP A 97 27.50 25.08 -0.96
CA ASP A 97 28.41 24.62 -1.98
C ASP A 97 27.93 25.03 -3.39
N GLU A 98 28.79 24.87 -4.41
CA GLU A 98 28.47 25.05 -5.83
C GLU A 98 27.89 26.42 -6.19
N VAL A 99 28.40 27.50 -5.57
CA VAL A 99 27.88 28.86 -5.75
C VAL A 99 28.30 29.44 -7.09
N THR A 100 27.33 29.89 -7.87
CA THR A 100 27.53 30.34 -9.25
C THR A 100 26.77 31.63 -9.52
N MET A 101 27.30 32.47 -10.41
CA MET A 101 26.69 33.76 -10.77
C MET A 101 26.82 34.07 -12.26
N TRP A 102 25.69 34.45 -12.87
CA TRP A 102 25.63 34.85 -14.27
C TRP A 102 25.30 36.33 -14.45
N LYS A 103 25.81 36.92 -15.54
CA LYS A 103 25.48 38.26 -16.02
C LYS A 103 24.24 38.29 -16.91
N LYS A 104 23.57 37.14 -17.09
CA LYS A 104 22.32 37.00 -17.85
C LYS A 104 21.25 36.32 -17.00
N ALA A 105 19.99 36.52 -17.36
CA ALA A 105 18.90 35.73 -16.80
C ALA A 105 18.93 34.32 -17.41
N LEU A 106 19.10 33.30 -16.56
CA LEU A 106 18.99 31.91 -16.96
C LEU A 106 17.52 31.54 -17.21
N THR A 107 17.28 30.70 -18.22
CA THR A 107 15.94 30.17 -18.46
C THR A 107 15.60 29.09 -17.43
N GLU A 108 14.31 28.77 -17.27
CA GLU A 108 13.89 27.66 -16.40
C GLU A 108 14.49 26.31 -16.84
N ALA A 109 14.63 26.09 -18.14
CA ALA A 109 15.31 24.91 -18.68
C ALA A 109 16.80 24.88 -18.31
N ASP A 110 17.48 26.03 -18.32
CA ASP A 110 18.86 26.13 -17.86
C ASP A 110 18.97 25.78 -16.37
N ILE A 111 18.09 26.34 -15.53
CA ILE A 111 18.07 26.07 -14.08
C ILE A 111 17.93 24.57 -13.81
N ARG A 112 16.95 23.91 -14.45
CA ARG A 112 16.70 22.47 -14.29
C ARG A 112 17.88 21.62 -14.76
N ARG A 113 18.47 21.93 -15.92
CA ARG A 113 19.65 21.22 -16.48
C ARG A 113 20.89 21.36 -15.59
N LEU A 114 21.10 22.55 -15.03
CA LEU A 114 22.32 22.94 -14.34
C LEU A 114 22.35 22.56 -12.86
N ARG A 115 21.20 22.23 -12.26
CA ARG A 115 21.05 22.01 -10.81
C ARG A 115 22.08 21.05 -10.22
N HIS A 116 22.30 19.90 -10.85
CA HIS A 116 23.16 18.82 -10.33
C HIS A 116 24.54 18.75 -10.99
N LEU A 117 24.80 19.57 -12.02
CA LEU A 117 26.06 19.50 -12.76
C LEU A 117 27.08 20.49 -12.17
N THR A 118 28.35 20.12 -12.04
CA THR A 118 29.42 21.11 -11.87
C THR A 118 29.50 22.00 -13.11
N LYS A 119 29.99 23.24 -12.95
CA LYS A 119 30.00 24.22 -14.04
C LYS A 119 31.28 24.24 -14.86
N GLU A 120 32.12 23.21 -14.74
CA GLU A 120 33.40 23.13 -15.46
C GLU A 120 33.21 23.24 -16.98
N ASP A 121 32.19 22.57 -17.55
CA ASP A 121 31.90 22.64 -18.98
C ASP A 121 31.35 24.01 -19.43
N GLU A 122 30.81 24.80 -18.49
CA GLU A 122 30.32 26.15 -18.76
C GLU A 122 31.47 27.18 -18.72
N ILE A 123 32.59 26.87 -18.05
CA ILE A 123 33.78 27.72 -18.02
C ILE A 123 34.34 27.84 -19.44
N GLY A 124 34.15 29.01 -20.04
CA GLY A 124 34.58 29.32 -21.41
C GLY A 124 33.52 29.04 -22.48
N ALA A 125 32.54 28.17 -22.23
CA ALA A 125 31.38 27.98 -23.11
C ALA A 125 30.34 29.09 -22.93
N ASP A 126 30.15 29.56 -21.69
CA ASP A 126 29.24 30.64 -21.34
C ASP A 126 30.00 31.85 -20.76
N PRO A 127 30.31 32.88 -21.57
CA PRO A 127 31.06 34.04 -21.09
C PRO A 127 30.30 34.89 -20.08
N ASP A 128 28.99 34.65 -19.90
CA ASP A 128 28.19 35.33 -18.87
C ASP A 128 28.28 34.65 -17.51
N LEU A 129 28.89 33.46 -17.37
CA LEU A 129 29.26 32.90 -16.06
C LEU A 129 30.44 33.69 -15.49
N ILE A 130 30.17 34.58 -14.53
CA ILE A 130 31.14 35.56 -14.03
C ILE A 130 31.74 35.21 -12.66
N GLY A 131 31.27 34.12 -12.05
CA GLY A 131 31.79 33.62 -10.78
C GLY A 131 31.34 32.20 -10.49
N TYR A 132 32.27 31.35 -10.04
CA TYR A 132 32.01 29.98 -9.63
C TYR A 132 32.92 29.57 -8.46
N TRP A 133 32.33 29.30 -7.30
CA TRP A 133 33.04 28.89 -6.08
C TRP A 133 32.53 27.52 -5.62
N GLN A 134 33.41 26.52 -5.67
CA GLN A 134 33.13 25.13 -5.28
C GLN A 134 33.52 24.80 -3.83
N PHE A 135 34.15 25.73 -3.11
CA PHE A 135 34.56 25.50 -1.71
C PHE A 135 35.38 24.22 -1.43
N ASN A 136 36.01 23.62 -2.44
CA ASN A 136 36.76 22.35 -2.33
C ASN A 136 38.13 22.51 -1.66
N GLU A 137 38.77 23.67 -1.81
CA GLU A 137 40.11 23.93 -1.28
C GLU A 137 40.32 25.39 -0.87
N LEU A 138 41.25 25.61 0.06
CA LEU A 138 41.73 26.94 0.42
C LEU A 138 43.14 27.17 -0.10
N VAL A 139 43.33 28.29 -0.78
CA VAL A 139 44.66 28.85 -1.03
C VAL A 139 45.09 29.68 0.18
N ASP A 140 46.32 29.47 0.65
CA ASP A 140 46.90 30.14 1.82
C ASP A 140 46.04 30.06 3.10
N GLY A 141 45.23 29.00 3.22
CA GLY A 141 44.40 28.70 4.40
C GLY A 141 43.19 29.61 4.60
N LYS A 142 42.87 30.53 3.66
CA LYS A 142 41.69 31.41 3.75
C LYS A 142 41.03 31.79 2.43
N MET A 143 41.72 31.70 1.29
CA MET A 143 41.18 32.13 0.00
C MET A 143 40.43 30.99 -0.70
N VAL A 144 39.22 31.26 -1.19
CA VAL A 144 38.42 30.34 -2.01
C VAL A 144 38.52 30.80 -3.46
N MET A 145 38.96 29.92 -4.36
CA MET A 145 39.14 30.27 -5.77
C MET A 145 37.81 30.47 -6.48
N ASP A 146 37.79 31.46 -7.37
CA ASP A 146 36.76 31.63 -8.39
C ASP A 146 37.27 30.90 -9.63
N LYS A 147 36.55 29.87 -10.07
CA LYS A 147 36.91 29.03 -11.21
C LYS A 147 36.54 29.65 -12.55
N ALA A 148 35.52 30.51 -12.58
CA ALA A 148 35.04 31.15 -13.81
C ALA A 148 35.74 32.49 -14.12
N GLY A 149 36.35 33.11 -13.11
CA GLY A 149 36.98 34.42 -13.22
C GLY A 149 38.14 34.64 -12.26
N LEU A 150 38.33 35.91 -11.87
CA LEU A 150 39.40 36.35 -10.95
C LEU A 150 38.83 36.90 -9.63
N ARG A 151 37.56 36.61 -9.30
CA ARG A 151 36.85 37.16 -8.13
C ARG A 151 36.98 36.23 -6.93
N HIS A 152 38.20 35.91 -6.53
CA HIS A 152 38.45 34.98 -5.42
C HIS A 152 37.83 35.49 -4.11
N GLY A 153 37.21 34.58 -3.36
CA GLY A 153 36.62 34.85 -2.05
C GLY A 153 37.61 34.66 -0.91
N SER A 154 37.27 35.14 0.28
CA SER A 154 38.03 34.90 1.51
C SER A 154 37.13 34.51 2.68
N LEU A 155 37.53 33.51 3.46
CA LEU A 155 36.79 33.09 4.66
C LEU A 155 36.95 34.10 5.81
N HIS A 156 35.83 34.39 6.48
CA HIS A 156 35.73 35.30 7.62
C HIS A 156 34.93 34.67 8.77
N GLY A 157 35.03 35.25 9.98
CA GLY A 157 34.11 34.95 11.09
C GLY A 157 34.18 33.54 11.68
N GLY A 158 35.24 32.77 11.40
CA GLY A 158 35.39 31.38 11.87
C GLY A 158 34.73 30.33 10.98
N GLY A 159 34.28 30.70 9.78
CA GLY A 159 33.84 29.73 8.76
C GLY A 159 34.98 28.76 8.39
N VAL A 160 34.62 27.50 8.15
CA VAL A 160 35.54 26.42 7.79
C VAL A 160 35.01 25.68 6.57
N LEU A 161 35.90 25.05 5.80
CA LEU A 161 35.48 24.07 4.81
C LEU A 161 35.15 22.74 5.49
N SER A 162 34.14 22.05 4.98
CA SER A 162 33.78 20.68 5.33
C SER A 162 33.64 19.86 4.05
N ALA A 163 33.75 18.54 4.13
CA ALA A 163 33.42 17.68 3.00
C ALA A 163 31.96 17.92 2.59
N SER A 164 31.74 18.08 1.30
CA SER A 164 30.41 18.27 0.74
C SER A 164 29.79 16.92 0.39
N THR A 165 28.49 16.82 0.63
CA THR A 165 27.63 15.67 0.32
C THR A 165 26.52 16.09 -0.63
N VAL A 166 26.62 17.29 -1.21
CA VAL A 166 25.64 17.80 -2.17
C VAL A 166 25.53 16.82 -3.33
N PRO A 167 24.31 16.50 -3.81
CA PRO A 167 24.13 15.61 -4.95
C PRO A 167 24.42 16.35 -6.26
N ALA A 168 25.69 16.74 -6.45
CA ALA A 168 26.20 17.42 -7.63
C ALA A 168 27.57 16.86 -8.06
N GLY A 169 27.85 16.91 -9.35
CA GLY A 169 29.11 16.40 -9.91
C GLY A 169 29.26 16.73 -11.39
N GLY A 170 30.43 16.44 -11.97
CA GLY A 170 30.55 16.43 -13.43
C GLY A 170 29.61 15.40 -14.04
N GLY A 171 29.18 15.55 -15.29
CA GLY A 171 28.17 14.64 -15.83
C GLY A 171 27.40 15.18 -17.02
N ALA A 172 26.21 14.62 -17.23
CA ALA A 172 25.27 15.07 -18.24
C ALA A 172 23.85 15.13 -17.67
N SER A 173 23.02 15.99 -18.23
CA SER A 173 21.60 16.10 -17.90
C SER A 173 20.78 16.16 -19.19
N GLN A 174 19.61 15.52 -19.18
CA GLN A 174 18.68 15.51 -20.30
C GLN A 174 17.26 15.76 -19.81
N THR A 175 16.56 16.67 -20.50
CA THR A 175 15.16 17.00 -20.26
C THR A 175 14.29 16.42 -21.38
N ILE A 176 13.16 15.85 -21.01
CA ILE A 176 12.13 15.39 -21.95
C ILE A 176 10.76 15.89 -21.46
N ASP A 177 9.95 16.41 -22.38
CA ASP A 177 8.54 16.71 -22.14
C ASP A 177 7.73 15.40 -22.08
N LEU A 178 6.95 15.24 -21.02
CA LEU A 178 6.04 14.12 -20.84
C LEU A 178 4.75 14.40 -21.61
N SER A 179 4.26 13.37 -22.31
CA SER A 179 3.06 13.51 -23.14
C SER A 179 2.04 12.41 -22.85
N ALA A 180 0.76 12.78 -22.93
CA ALA A 180 -0.33 11.84 -22.77
C ALA A 180 -0.25 10.71 -23.82
N GLY A 181 -0.49 9.48 -23.38
CA GLY A 181 -0.43 8.26 -24.20
C GLY A 181 0.99 7.74 -24.49
N GLN A 182 2.05 8.45 -24.08
CA GLN A 182 3.41 7.96 -24.18
C GLN A 182 3.87 7.37 -22.84
N THR A 183 4.30 6.10 -22.86
CA THR A 183 4.70 5.36 -21.67
C THR A 183 6.20 5.06 -21.60
N ALA A 184 6.95 5.29 -22.68
CA ALA A 184 8.39 5.04 -22.74
C ALA A 184 9.16 6.32 -23.12
N TYR A 185 10.21 6.63 -22.36
CA TYR A 185 11.01 7.85 -22.50
C TYR A 185 12.51 7.51 -22.47
N ASP A 186 13.22 7.84 -23.55
CA ASP A 186 14.64 7.51 -23.74
C ASP A 186 15.54 8.73 -23.46
N PHE A 187 16.27 8.68 -22.34
CA PHE A 187 17.25 9.66 -21.93
C PHE A 187 18.67 9.20 -22.31
N ALA A 188 18.88 8.97 -23.61
CA ALA A 188 20.12 8.43 -24.17
C ALA A 188 21.41 9.16 -23.73
N ASN A 189 21.37 10.49 -23.54
CA ASN A 189 22.56 11.26 -23.16
C ASN A 189 23.07 10.93 -21.76
N VAL A 190 22.20 10.40 -20.90
CA VAL A 190 22.50 10.04 -19.52
C VAL A 190 22.43 8.54 -19.29
N GLY A 191 22.22 7.73 -20.34
CA GLY A 191 22.15 6.28 -20.24
C GLY A 191 21.00 5.80 -19.36
N ALA A 192 19.82 6.40 -19.50
CA ALA A 192 18.62 5.99 -18.79
C ALA A 192 17.43 5.89 -19.73
N LYS A 193 16.55 4.91 -19.51
CA LYS A 193 15.26 4.83 -20.20
C LYS A 193 14.19 4.43 -19.21
N ILE A 194 13.09 5.19 -19.20
CA ILE A 194 12.02 5.07 -18.21
C ILE A 194 10.75 4.56 -18.89
N TYR A 195 10.07 3.66 -18.20
CA TYR A 195 8.74 3.19 -18.57
C TYR A 195 7.75 3.57 -17.46
N MET A 196 6.88 4.53 -17.75
CA MET A 196 5.83 4.99 -16.82
C MET A 196 4.62 4.05 -16.89
N SER A 197 3.87 4.00 -15.78
CA SER A 197 2.58 3.33 -15.75
C SER A 197 1.66 3.86 -16.84
N ASP A 198 0.98 2.96 -17.55
CA ASP A 198 -0.08 3.29 -18.50
C ASP A 198 -1.39 3.69 -17.82
N CYS A 199 -1.50 3.51 -16.50
CA CYS A 199 -2.69 3.85 -15.72
C CYS A 199 -2.87 5.36 -15.52
N GLU A 200 -1.80 6.15 -15.64
CA GLU A 200 -1.85 7.61 -15.53
C GLU A 200 -1.42 8.28 -16.84
N GLU A 201 -1.84 9.52 -17.04
CA GLU A 201 -1.40 10.34 -18.15
C GLU A 201 -0.28 11.26 -17.65
N PRO A 202 1.01 10.90 -17.88
CA PRO A 202 2.11 11.71 -17.42
C PRO A 202 2.09 13.07 -18.13
N ASN A 203 2.38 14.13 -17.38
CA ASN A 203 2.45 15.49 -17.90
C ASN A 203 3.64 16.25 -17.30
N GLY A 204 3.96 17.38 -17.90
CA GLY A 204 5.07 18.23 -17.47
C GLY A 204 6.39 17.82 -18.09
N GLN A 205 7.49 18.06 -17.38
CA GLN A 205 8.84 17.74 -17.82
C GLN A 205 9.52 16.80 -16.85
N MET A 206 10.33 15.88 -17.38
CA MET A 206 11.23 15.07 -16.58
C MET A 206 12.68 15.40 -16.95
N VAL A 207 13.52 15.52 -15.92
CA VAL A 207 14.95 15.77 -16.08
C VAL A 207 15.70 14.65 -15.38
N ILE A 208 16.59 13.99 -16.11
CA ILE A 208 17.51 13.00 -15.53
C ILE A 208 18.92 13.53 -15.68
N SER A 209 19.63 13.57 -14.56
CA SER A 209 21.06 13.90 -14.51
C SER A 209 21.85 12.65 -14.13
N ARG A 210 22.89 12.33 -14.89
CA ARG A 210 23.89 11.32 -14.51
C ARG A 210 25.16 12.02 -14.09
N LEU A 211 25.58 11.80 -12.86
CA LEU A 211 26.80 12.35 -12.29
C LEU A 211 27.91 11.31 -12.45
N ASN A 212 29.04 11.69 -13.02
CA ASN A 212 30.23 10.86 -13.22
C ASN A 212 31.15 10.94 -11.99
N VAL A 213 30.55 10.79 -10.82
CA VAL A 213 31.24 10.65 -9.54
C VAL A 213 30.52 9.55 -8.75
N ALA A 214 31.22 8.94 -7.80
CA ALA A 214 30.57 8.06 -6.84
C ALA A 214 29.60 8.86 -5.96
N PRO A 215 28.50 8.26 -5.47
CA PRO A 215 27.69 8.88 -4.43
C PRO A 215 28.54 9.10 -3.17
N ASP A 216 28.21 10.16 -2.42
CA ASP A 216 28.89 10.59 -1.19
C ASP A 216 28.95 9.49 -0.11
N ALA A 217 27.94 8.61 -0.11
CA ALA A 217 27.91 7.37 0.66
C ALA A 217 27.57 6.20 -0.24
N GLN A 218 28.19 5.04 -0.01
CA GLN A 218 27.97 3.83 -0.81
C GLN A 218 26.97 2.91 -0.11
N PRO A 219 26.06 2.23 -0.85
CA PRO A 219 25.01 1.40 -0.26
C PRO A 219 25.51 0.22 0.59
N ASN A 220 26.69 -0.32 0.27
CA ASN A 220 27.30 -1.47 0.95
C ASN A 220 28.82 -1.54 0.62
N MET A 221 29.52 -2.55 1.15
CA MET A 221 30.95 -2.80 0.86
C MET A 221 31.23 -3.45 -0.52
N ASN A 222 30.23 -3.57 -1.39
CA ASN A 222 30.42 -4.12 -2.73
C ASN A 222 30.85 -3.03 -3.72
N ASP A 223 31.32 -3.44 -4.90
CA ASP A 223 31.68 -2.52 -5.97
C ASP A 223 30.45 -1.79 -6.50
N PHE A 224 30.60 -0.50 -6.79
CA PHE A 224 29.59 0.40 -7.35
C PHE A 224 30.23 1.15 -8.53
N PRO A 225 29.44 1.61 -9.51
CA PRO A 225 29.98 2.36 -10.63
C PRO A 225 30.41 3.76 -10.18
N GLU A 226 31.41 4.34 -10.85
CA GLU A 226 31.82 5.74 -10.66
C GLU A 226 30.78 6.76 -11.17
N ASN A 227 29.51 6.36 -11.31
CA ASN A 227 28.43 7.23 -11.74
C ASN A 227 27.09 6.85 -11.09
N TYR A 228 26.22 7.83 -10.85
CA TYR A 228 24.85 7.62 -10.37
C TYR A 228 23.87 8.61 -11.03
N TRP A 229 22.57 8.41 -10.84
CA TRP A 229 21.51 9.18 -11.50
C TRP A 229 20.65 9.94 -10.50
N ILE A 230 20.06 11.04 -10.95
CA ILE A 230 19.06 11.82 -10.23
C ILE A 230 17.91 12.09 -11.20
N ILE A 231 16.68 11.77 -10.78
CA ILE A 231 15.45 11.99 -11.54
C ILE A 231 14.68 13.13 -10.86
N ASN A 232 14.24 14.09 -11.66
CA ASN A 232 13.36 15.19 -11.27
C ASN A 232 12.14 15.25 -12.17
N GLN A 233 10.96 15.51 -11.61
CA GLN A 233 9.76 15.78 -12.40
C GLN A 233 9.16 17.15 -12.06
N TYR A 234 8.77 17.86 -13.11
CA TYR A 234 8.16 19.18 -13.07
C TYR A 234 6.77 19.12 -13.72
N PRO A 235 5.70 18.83 -12.97
CA PRO A 235 4.34 18.75 -13.51
C PRO A 235 3.87 20.10 -14.07
N GLU A 236 2.92 20.09 -15.01
CA GLU A 236 2.33 21.34 -15.51
C GLU A 236 1.44 21.99 -14.43
N ALA A 237 1.49 23.33 -14.33
CA ALA A 237 0.73 24.12 -13.36
C ALA A 237 -0.81 24.01 -13.49
N SER A 238 -1.31 23.41 -14.59
CA SER A 238 -2.73 23.20 -14.90
C SER A 238 -3.33 21.94 -14.26
N SER A 239 -2.53 21.07 -13.65
CA SER A 239 -2.97 19.70 -13.29
C SER A 239 -3.71 19.57 -11.96
N GLY A 240 -3.83 20.64 -11.16
CA GLY A 240 -4.45 20.55 -9.82
C GLY A 240 -3.73 19.57 -8.87
N GLN A 241 -2.60 18.98 -9.28
CA GLN A 241 -1.73 18.23 -8.40
C GLN A 241 -1.07 19.19 -7.42
N VAL A 242 -1.06 18.80 -6.15
CA VAL A 242 -0.24 19.45 -5.14
C VAL A 242 1.21 19.39 -5.62
N LEU A 243 1.84 20.56 -5.80
CA LEU A 243 3.28 20.66 -6.06
C LEU A 243 4.02 19.97 -4.90
N GLY A 244 4.58 18.78 -5.15
CA GLY A 244 5.28 17.97 -4.16
C GLY A 244 5.03 16.45 -4.20
N GLY A 245 4.21 15.92 -5.12
CA GLY A 245 3.82 14.50 -5.15
C GLY A 245 4.66 13.54 -5.99
N GLY A 246 5.55 14.01 -6.88
CA GLY A 246 6.31 13.13 -7.78
C GLY A 246 5.46 12.35 -8.81
N PHE A 247 6.10 11.49 -9.62
CA PHE A 247 5.43 10.53 -10.51
C PHE A 247 5.11 9.22 -9.75
N PRO A 248 4.05 8.46 -10.12
CA PRO A 248 3.77 7.14 -9.55
C PRO A 248 4.92 6.16 -9.82
N PRO A 249 4.97 4.99 -9.13
CA PRO A 249 5.97 3.97 -9.40
C PRO A 249 6.12 3.65 -10.90
N LEU A 250 7.36 3.61 -11.38
CA LEU A 250 7.68 3.22 -12.75
C LEU A 250 7.31 1.75 -12.98
N ASP A 251 6.83 1.44 -14.18
CA ASP A 251 6.67 0.06 -14.62
C ASP A 251 8.03 -0.64 -14.81
N SER A 252 9.04 0.11 -15.27
CA SER A 252 10.44 -0.33 -15.32
C SER A 252 11.39 0.85 -15.58
N ILE A 253 12.67 0.62 -15.29
CA ILE A 253 13.75 1.54 -15.64
C ILE A 253 14.94 0.74 -16.20
N GLU A 254 15.59 1.29 -17.22
CA GLU A 254 16.84 0.79 -17.76
C GLU A 254 17.95 1.81 -17.49
N LEU A 255 19.10 1.33 -16.98
CA LEU A 255 20.24 2.16 -16.61
C LEU A 255 21.52 1.57 -17.20
N THR A 256 22.32 2.43 -17.84
CA THR A 256 23.58 2.07 -18.49
C THR A 256 24.75 2.78 -17.78
N PRO A 257 25.45 2.10 -16.85
CA PRO A 257 26.66 2.64 -16.24
C PRO A 257 27.74 2.95 -17.27
N THR A 258 28.53 4.00 -17.03
CA THR A 258 29.67 4.33 -17.89
C THR A 258 30.95 3.59 -17.51
N ASP A 259 31.01 3.07 -16.28
CA ASP A 259 32.14 2.31 -15.80
C ASP A 259 32.10 0.85 -16.31
N MET A 260 32.89 0.57 -17.35
CA MET A 260 33.05 -0.78 -17.89
C MET A 260 33.69 -1.76 -16.90
N GLY A 261 34.46 -1.27 -15.93
CA GLY A 261 35.01 -2.08 -14.84
C GLY A 261 33.89 -2.69 -14.00
N PHE A 262 32.98 -1.85 -13.51
CA PHE A 262 31.75 -2.29 -12.82
C PHE A 262 30.95 -3.29 -13.65
N VAL A 263 30.65 -2.95 -14.92
CA VAL A 263 29.85 -3.81 -15.81
C VAL A 263 30.48 -5.19 -16.00
N ASN A 264 31.80 -5.27 -16.17
CA ASN A 264 32.51 -6.52 -16.35
C ASN A 264 32.54 -7.41 -15.10
N MET A 265 32.27 -6.86 -13.92
CA MET A 265 32.21 -7.60 -12.66
C MET A 265 30.83 -8.19 -12.35
N LEU A 266 29.78 -7.79 -13.07
CA LEU A 266 28.44 -8.35 -12.90
C LEU A 266 28.39 -9.79 -13.43
N SER A 267 28.07 -10.74 -12.56
CA SER A 267 27.95 -12.15 -12.95
C SER A 267 26.71 -12.46 -13.80
N ASN A 268 25.63 -11.71 -13.61
CA ASN A 268 24.36 -11.74 -14.32
C ASN A 268 23.56 -10.46 -14.01
N ALA A 269 22.34 -10.34 -14.55
CA ALA A 269 21.46 -9.21 -14.26
C ALA A 269 21.12 -9.07 -12.77
N GLU A 270 20.83 -10.19 -12.09
CA GLU A 270 20.44 -10.20 -10.68
C GLU A 270 21.56 -9.74 -9.73
N ALA A 271 22.82 -9.79 -10.18
CA ALA A 271 23.95 -9.23 -9.46
C ALA A 271 23.94 -7.69 -9.48
N GLY A 272 23.29 -7.05 -10.46
CA GLY A 272 23.10 -5.60 -10.47
C GLY A 272 21.98 -5.23 -9.51
N ILE A 273 22.30 -4.47 -8.46
CA ILE A 273 21.33 -4.06 -7.43
C ILE A 273 21.05 -2.58 -7.56
N LEU A 274 19.78 -2.20 -7.67
CA LEU A 274 19.33 -0.82 -7.67
C LEU A 274 19.05 -0.34 -6.25
N HIS A 275 19.58 0.84 -5.94
CA HIS A 275 19.33 1.51 -4.67
C HIS A 275 18.80 2.91 -4.88
N LEU A 276 17.88 3.33 -4.00
CA LEU A 276 17.27 4.64 -4.01
C LEU A 276 17.63 5.47 -2.79
N ARG A 277 17.62 6.78 -2.96
CA ARG A 277 17.69 7.78 -1.88
C ARG A 277 16.85 8.98 -2.28
N SER A 278 16.31 9.71 -1.32
CA SER A 278 15.59 10.95 -1.61
C SER A 278 16.45 11.90 -2.44
N GLU A 279 15.83 12.64 -3.35
CA GLU A 279 16.51 13.52 -4.30
C GLU A 279 17.56 14.44 -3.65
N ASN A 280 17.21 15.02 -2.50
CA ASN A 280 18.05 15.96 -1.77
C ASN A 280 18.66 15.37 -0.50
N GLY A 281 18.55 14.06 -0.32
CA GLY A 281 18.98 13.39 0.90
C GLY A 281 20.48 13.53 1.13
N ASP A 282 20.85 14.08 2.29
CA ASP A 282 22.22 14.11 2.84
C ASP A 282 22.47 12.88 3.74
N SER A 283 21.85 11.77 3.36
CA SER A 283 21.80 10.54 4.13
C SER A 283 22.94 9.61 3.72
N LEU A 284 23.61 9.00 4.71
CA LEU A 284 24.60 7.94 4.44
C LEU A 284 23.99 6.63 3.92
N THR A 285 22.66 6.52 3.80
CA THR A 285 21.98 5.24 3.63
C THR A 285 21.10 5.23 2.39
N TRP A 286 21.40 4.24 1.55
CA TRP A 286 20.66 3.91 0.36
C TRP A 286 19.68 2.79 0.66
N GLU A 287 18.49 2.86 0.09
CA GLU A 287 17.51 1.79 0.19
C GLU A 287 17.70 0.81 -0.96
N THR A 288 18.06 -0.43 -0.64
CA THR A 288 18.09 -1.54 -1.60
C THR A 288 16.68 -1.85 -2.09
N LYS A 289 16.42 -1.69 -3.39
CA LYS A 289 15.07 -1.83 -3.95
C LYS A 289 14.84 -3.06 -4.80
N ALA A 290 15.70 -3.30 -5.80
CA ALA A 290 15.47 -4.36 -6.79
C ALA A 290 16.76 -4.90 -7.39
N LYS A 291 16.72 -6.17 -7.80
CA LYS A 291 17.74 -6.80 -8.63
C LYS A 291 17.44 -6.53 -10.11
N GLY A 292 18.49 -6.55 -10.92
CA GLY A 292 18.35 -6.46 -12.37
C GLY A 292 17.66 -7.71 -12.91
N VAL A 293 16.67 -7.52 -13.79
CA VAL A 293 15.94 -8.59 -14.45
C VAL A 293 16.50 -8.91 -15.84
N ASP A 294 17.22 -7.98 -16.46
CA ASP A 294 17.93 -8.17 -17.72
C ASP A 294 19.25 -7.38 -17.74
N LEU A 295 20.26 -7.92 -18.42
CA LEU A 295 21.57 -7.30 -18.65
C LEU A 295 21.95 -7.43 -20.11
N THR A 296 21.73 -6.37 -20.88
CA THR A 296 21.99 -6.35 -22.33
C THR A 296 22.96 -5.21 -22.68
N SER A 297 24.10 -5.54 -23.28
CA SER A 297 25.12 -4.56 -23.70
C SER A 297 25.55 -3.58 -22.60
N GLY A 298 25.64 -4.07 -21.35
CA GLY A 298 26.00 -3.25 -20.19
C GLY A 298 24.86 -2.41 -19.61
N THR A 299 23.64 -2.55 -20.12
CA THR A 299 22.43 -1.91 -19.59
C THR A 299 21.68 -2.88 -18.69
N LEU A 300 21.42 -2.46 -17.45
CA LEU A 300 20.59 -3.19 -16.49
C LEU A 300 19.15 -2.70 -16.59
N ARG A 301 18.21 -3.65 -16.70
CA ARG A 301 16.78 -3.37 -16.59
C ARG A 301 16.29 -3.78 -15.20
N PHE A 302 15.50 -2.92 -14.59
CA PHE A 302 14.78 -3.19 -13.34
C PHE A 302 13.28 -3.07 -13.63
N ASP A 303 12.49 -3.99 -13.09
CA ASP A 303 11.03 -3.93 -13.23
C ASP A 303 10.40 -3.00 -12.17
N ARG A 304 9.07 -3.03 -12.07
CA ARG A 304 8.29 -2.21 -11.14
C ARG A 304 8.65 -2.40 -9.67
N LYS A 305 9.27 -3.53 -9.30
CA LYS A 305 9.73 -3.76 -7.93
C LYS A 305 10.88 -2.85 -7.52
N SER A 306 11.49 -2.16 -8.49
CA SER A 306 12.41 -1.05 -8.19
C SER A 306 11.74 0.06 -7.39
N THR A 307 10.41 0.18 -7.43
CA THR A 307 9.62 1.22 -6.72
C THR A 307 10.14 2.64 -6.95
N VAL A 308 10.78 2.87 -8.10
CA VAL A 308 11.27 4.19 -8.49
C VAL A 308 10.06 5.09 -8.68
N MET A 309 9.92 6.10 -7.84
CA MET A 309 8.81 7.04 -7.86
C MET A 309 9.29 8.41 -7.38
N GLY A 310 8.64 9.46 -7.87
CA GLY A 310 8.98 10.84 -7.53
C GLY A 310 10.43 11.25 -7.80
N SER A 311 10.77 12.47 -7.37
CA SER A 311 12.14 12.97 -7.49
C SER A 311 13.06 12.12 -6.58
N THR A 312 14.06 11.46 -7.14
CA THR A 312 14.90 10.46 -6.42
C THR A 312 16.31 10.40 -6.98
N GLN A 313 17.27 10.02 -6.15
CA GLN A 313 18.59 9.57 -6.57
C GLN A 313 18.58 8.05 -6.77
N ILE A 314 19.39 7.56 -7.71
CA ILE A 314 19.53 6.14 -8.05
C ILE A 314 21.01 5.80 -8.20
N THR A 315 21.47 4.78 -7.49
CA THR A 315 22.80 4.18 -7.69
C THR A 315 22.70 2.66 -7.84
N LEU A 316 23.76 2.05 -8.35
CA LEU A 316 23.85 0.60 -8.53
C LEU A 316 24.98 0.01 -7.68
N SER A 317 24.86 -1.26 -7.31
CA SER A 317 25.98 -2.04 -6.76
C SER A 317 26.05 -3.43 -7.38
N ASN A 318 27.20 -4.09 -7.24
CA ASN A 318 27.40 -5.48 -7.65
C ASN A 318 27.20 -6.41 -6.46
N GLY A 319 26.01 -6.99 -6.34
CA GLY A 319 25.61 -7.87 -5.25
C GLY A 319 25.04 -7.09 -4.08
N ALA A 320 24.14 -7.76 -3.36
CA ALA A 320 23.61 -7.39 -2.05
C ALA A 320 23.23 -8.68 -1.31
N PRO A 321 23.09 -8.67 0.03
CA PRO A 321 22.45 -9.77 0.77
C PRO A 321 21.07 -10.12 0.18
N VAL A 322 20.50 -11.26 0.55
CA VAL A 322 19.10 -11.55 0.19
C VAL A 322 18.20 -10.44 0.75
N PHE A 323 17.38 -9.83 -0.12
CA PHE A 323 16.37 -8.85 0.23
C PHE A 323 15.10 -9.13 -0.56
N ASP A 324 13.95 -8.77 0.01
CA ASP A 324 12.66 -8.93 -0.64
C ASP A 324 12.33 -7.70 -1.46
N GLU A 325 12.03 -7.95 -2.72
CA GLU A 325 11.57 -6.95 -3.65
C GLU A 325 10.06 -6.79 -3.51
N ILE A 326 9.61 -5.59 -3.13
CA ILE A 326 8.20 -5.28 -3.02
C ILE A 326 7.71 -4.84 -4.38
N ASP A 327 6.79 -5.63 -4.96
CA ASP A 327 6.03 -5.17 -6.11
C ASP A 327 4.94 -4.22 -5.61
N PRO A 328 4.94 -2.93 -6.01
CA PRO A 328 3.88 -2.01 -5.64
C PRO A 328 2.54 -2.36 -6.32
N GLY A 329 2.49 -3.37 -7.19
CA GLY A 329 1.37 -3.65 -8.07
C GLY A 329 1.26 -2.57 -9.16
N ARG A 330 0.42 -2.82 -10.16
CA ARG A 330 -0.05 -1.71 -11.01
C ARG A 330 -1.32 -1.15 -10.43
N ILE A 331 -1.41 0.17 -10.38
CA ILE A 331 -2.55 0.89 -9.82
C ILE A 331 -3.87 0.53 -10.54
N CYS A 332 -3.80 0.17 -11.83
CA CYS A 332 -4.93 -0.31 -12.63
C CYS A 332 -5.01 -1.84 -12.81
N GLU A 333 -4.16 -2.65 -12.16
CA GLU A 333 -4.42 -4.08 -12.07
C GLU A 333 -5.54 -4.34 -11.05
N ALA A 334 -6.42 -5.31 -11.34
CA ALA A 334 -7.46 -5.64 -10.39
C ALA A 334 -6.90 -6.44 -9.21
N ASP A 335 -7.34 -6.09 -8.02
CA ASP A 335 -7.03 -6.84 -6.82
C ASP A 335 -7.86 -8.12 -6.76
N THR A 336 -7.31 -9.13 -6.10
CA THR A 336 -8.00 -10.39 -5.81
C THR A 336 -8.72 -10.38 -4.46
N ILE A 337 -8.78 -9.22 -3.79
CA ILE A 337 -9.38 -9.04 -2.48
C ILE A 337 -10.43 -7.91 -2.51
N PRO A 338 -11.45 -7.96 -1.64
CA PRO A 338 -12.45 -6.89 -1.53
C PRO A 338 -11.89 -5.52 -1.13
N GLY A 339 -10.80 -5.48 -0.36
CA GLY A 339 -10.13 -4.24 0.09
C GLY A 339 -11.07 -3.19 0.72
N ARG A 340 -11.53 -2.22 -0.07
CA ARG A 340 -12.34 -1.07 0.36
C ARG A 340 -13.55 -0.88 -0.53
N ALA A 341 -14.64 -0.37 0.02
CA ALA A 341 -15.83 0.05 -0.70
C ALA A 341 -15.95 1.59 -0.73
N LEU A 342 -16.69 2.11 -1.71
CA LEU A 342 -17.19 3.48 -1.69
C LEU A 342 -18.25 3.61 -0.59
N GLU A 343 -18.11 4.61 0.28
CA GLU A 343 -19.10 4.97 1.30
C GLU A 343 -19.59 6.40 1.08
N MET A 344 -20.91 6.56 1.15
CA MET A 344 -21.60 7.83 1.06
C MET A 344 -22.53 7.94 2.26
N THR A 345 -22.45 9.08 2.96
CA THR A 345 -23.23 9.33 4.19
C THR A 345 -24.65 9.87 3.90
N GLY A 346 -25.06 9.84 2.63
CA GLY A 346 -26.36 10.33 2.19
C GLY A 346 -26.50 11.85 2.23
N THR A 347 -25.41 12.60 2.47
CA THR A 347 -25.47 14.06 2.43
C THR A 347 -25.56 14.55 0.98
N SER A 348 -26.24 15.68 0.79
CA SER A 348 -26.65 16.08 -0.56
C SER A 348 -25.43 16.39 -1.44
N GLY A 349 -25.24 15.62 -2.52
CA GLY A 349 -24.22 15.88 -3.54
C GLY A 349 -23.00 14.97 -3.55
N GLU A 350 -22.98 13.88 -2.77
CA GLU A 350 -21.95 12.84 -2.78
C GLU A 350 -22.10 11.92 -4.01
N TYR A 351 -20.99 11.58 -4.68
CA TYR A 351 -20.90 10.60 -5.78
C TYR A 351 -19.46 10.37 -6.25
N VAL A 352 -19.25 9.30 -7.04
CA VAL A 352 -18.07 9.12 -7.89
C VAL A 352 -18.47 9.35 -9.35
N GLU A 353 -17.65 10.06 -10.11
CA GLU A 353 -17.89 10.38 -11.53
C GLU A 353 -16.87 9.67 -12.42
N VAL A 354 -17.34 8.95 -13.44
CA VAL A 354 -16.50 8.49 -14.56
C VAL A 354 -16.79 9.33 -15.81
N PRO A 355 -15.81 9.50 -16.72
CA PRO A 355 -15.99 10.26 -17.96
C PRO A 355 -17.17 9.78 -18.82
N ALA A 356 -17.54 10.58 -19.81
CA ALA A 356 -18.53 10.18 -20.82
C ALA A 356 -18.07 8.92 -21.54
N LEU A 357 -18.87 7.86 -21.49
CA LEU A 357 -18.51 6.54 -22.02
C LEU A 357 -18.76 6.43 -23.53
N ASN A 358 -19.62 7.29 -24.09
CA ASN A 358 -19.93 7.36 -25.53
C ASN A 358 -20.28 5.99 -26.16
N LEU A 359 -21.04 5.16 -25.42
CA LEU A 359 -21.34 3.77 -25.80
C LEU A 359 -22.20 3.65 -27.06
N ASN A 360 -23.11 4.60 -27.31
CA ASN A 360 -24.00 4.58 -28.49
C ASN A 360 -24.71 3.22 -28.67
N THR A 361 -25.34 2.72 -27.62
CA THR A 361 -25.81 1.33 -27.51
C THR A 361 -27.25 1.20 -26.99
N ASN A 362 -27.89 0.08 -27.30
CA ASN A 362 -29.11 -0.40 -26.63
C ASN A 362 -28.97 -1.84 -26.10
N THR A 363 -27.72 -2.29 -25.96
CA THR A 363 -27.33 -3.51 -25.26
C THR A 363 -26.32 -3.14 -24.19
N PHE A 364 -26.72 -3.17 -22.92
CA PHE A 364 -25.95 -2.59 -21.83
C PHE A 364 -26.08 -3.44 -20.56
N THR A 365 -24.99 -3.56 -19.81
CA THR A 365 -25.05 -4.12 -18.45
C THR A 365 -24.30 -3.24 -17.48
N THR A 366 -24.85 -3.01 -16.30
CA THR A 366 -24.06 -2.55 -15.15
C THR A 366 -24.33 -3.42 -13.94
N THR A 367 -23.30 -3.68 -13.14
CA THR A 367 -23.40 -4.42 -11.87
C THR A 367 -22.71 -3.67 -10.75
N ALA A 368 -23.16 -3.89 -9.52
CA ALA A 368 -22.49 -3.44 -8.31
C ALA A 368 -22.90 -4.30 -7.12
N TRP A 369 -22.04 -4.44 -6.13
CA TRP A 369 -22.47 -4.73 -4.76
C TRP A 369 -22.90 -3.44 -4.10
N VAL A 370 -24.07 -3.44 -3.46
CA VAL A 370 -24.59 -2.28 -2.72
C VAL A 370 -25.06 -2.72 -1.35
N LYS A 371 -24.86 -1.86 -0.35
CA LYS A 371 -25.43 -2.00 0.99
C LYS A 371 -26.05 -0.67 1.35
N SER A 372 -27.38 -0.62 1.33
CA SER A 372 -28.12 0.60 1.66
C SER A 372 -28.19 0.79 3.17
N ASP A 373 -27.87 2.00 3.66
CA ASP A 373 -28.11 2.37 5.04
C ASP A 373 -29.58 2.78 5.18
N GLY A 374 -30.39 1.87 5.75
CA GLY A 374 -31.83 2.03 5.85
C GLY A 374 -32.54 2.29 4.51
N ILE A 375 -33.62 3.09 4.58
CA ILE A 375 -34.43 3.46 3.42
C ILE A 375 -33.82 4.65 2.68
N GLN A 376 -33.57 4.45 1.41
CA GLN A 376 -33.00 5.42 0.49
C GLN A 376 -33.99 6.54 0.14
N ASN A 377 -33.43 7.72 -0.12
CA ASN A 377 -34.19 8.78 -0.77
C ASN A 377 -34.72 8.29 -2.12
N SER A 378 -35.96 8.66 -2.44
CA SER A 378 -36.58 8.23 -3.69
C SER A 378 -35.75 8.72 -4.88
N TRP A 379 -35.40 7.79 -5.78
CA TRP A 379 -34.55 7.98 -6.95
C TRP A 379 -33.06 8.15 -6.65
N ALA A 380 -32.57 7.64 -5.52
CA ALA A 380 -31.14 7.53 -5.25
C ALA A 380 -30.43 6.73 -6.36
N GLY A 381 -29.53 7.36 -7.11
CA GLY A 381 -28.83 6.69 -8.21
C GLY A 381 -27.81 5.68 -7.69
N ILE A 382 -27.68 4.54 -8.36
CA ILE A 382 -26.62 3.54 -8.06
C ILE A 382 -25.52 3.66 -9.12
N VAL A 383 -25.89 3.51 -10.40
CA VAL A 383 -25.07 3.85 -11.56
C VAL A 383 -25.99 4.57 -12.55
N PHE A 384 -25.71 5.86 -12.82
CA PHE A 384 -26.65 6.72 -13.52
C PHE A 384 -25.96 7.76 -14.42
N CYS A 385 -26.40 7.85 -15.67
CA CYS A 385 -25.99 8.86 -16.63
C CYS A 385 -27.17 9.78 -16.93
N ARG A 386 -27.01 11.09 -16.70
CA ARG A 386 -28.05 12.08 -16.99
C ARG A 386 -27.45 13.43 -17.39
N GLY A 387 -27.86 13.90 -18.56
CA GLY A 387 -27.41 15.14 -19.19
C GLY A 387 -27.22 14.89 -20.68
N GLY A 388 -26.87 15.92 -21.45
CA GLY A 388 -26.70 15.77 -22.90
C GLY A 388 -27.94 15.14 -23.55
N SER A 389 -27.73 14.11 -24.35
CA SER A 389 -28.79 13.29 -24.96
C SER A 389 -29.21 12.08 -24.11
N THR A 390 -28.49 11.78 -23.02
CA THR A 390 -28.66 10.55 -22.24
C THR A 390 -29.47 10.77 -20.96
N THR A 391 -30.38 9.86 -20.67
CA THR A 391 -30.96 9.71 -19.32
C THR A 391 -31.27 8.23 -19.09
N ALA A 392 -30.29 7.52 -18.53
CA ALA A 392 -30.30 6.08 -18.37
C ALA A 392 -29.54 5.65 -17.11
N GLY A 393 -29.98 4.57 -16.47
CA GLY A 393 -29.29 4.01 -15.31
C GLY A 393 -30.18 3.27 -14.34
N LEU A 394 -29.58 2.81 -13.24
CA LEU A 394 -30.21 2.10 -12.14
C LEU A 394 -30.29 3.01 -10.90
N SER A 395 -31.43 2.97 -10.21
CA SER A 395 -31.68 3.76 -9.00
C SER A 395 -32.54 2.99 -8.00
N ALA A 396 -32.44 3.34 -6.72
CA ALA A 396 -33.36 2.95 -5.67
C ALA A 396 -34.48 4.00 -5.56
N ALA A 397 -35.73 3.56 -5.71
CA ALA A 397 -36.93 4.38 -5.53
C ALA A 397 -37.48 4.22 -4.11
N THR A 398 -38.75 4.59 -3.92
CA THR A 398 -39.44 4.48 -2.62
C THR A 398 -39.33 3.05 -2.05
N ASN A 399 -39.03 2.95 -0.75
CA ASN A 399 -38.84 1.68 -0.04
C ASN A 399 -37.71 0.79 -0.62
N ASN A 400 -36.69 1.41 -1.22
CA ASN A 400 -35.55 0.73 -1.86
C ASN A 400 -35.93 -0.16 -3.06
N GLU A 401 -37.06 0.09 -3.72
CA GLU A 401 -37.39 -0.61 -4.95
C GLU A 401 -36.43 -0.21 -6.07
N LEU A 402 -35.73 -1.17 -6.67
CA LEU A 402 -34.84 -0.94 -7.80
C LEU A 402 -35.65 -0.56 -9.04
N ARG A 403 -35.25 0.53 -9.69
CA ARG A 403 -35.86 1.02 -10.93
C ARG A 403 -34.81 1.47 -11.91
N TYR A 404 -35.17 1.38 -13.19
CA TYR A 404 -34.33 1.84 -14.27
C TYR A 404 -34.94 3.04 -14.99
N HIS A 405 -34.06 3.83 -15.58
CA HIS A 405 -34.42 4.84 -16.58
C HIS A 405 -33.77 4.43 -17.91
N TRP A 406 -34.44 4.78 -19.01
CA TRP A 406 -33.87 4.62 -20.35
C TRP A 406 -34.46 5.66 -21.30
N ASN A 407 -33.61 6.41 -22.02
CA ASN A 407 -34.01 7.48 -22.94
C ASN A 407 -34.96 8.52 -22.32
N GLY A 408 -34.62 8.96 -21.11
CA GLY A 408 -35.46 9.87 -20.34
C GLY A 408 -36.77 9.26 -19.86
N GLY A 409 -37.03 7.97 -20.17
CA GLY A 409 -38.24 7.18 -19.95
C GLY A 409 -38.16 6.13 -18.84
N GLU A 410 -39.20 5.28 -18.81
CA GLU A 410 -39.30 4.01 -18.08
C GLU A 410 -39.24 4.01 -16.54
N TRP A 411 -38.99 5.16 -15.92
CA TRP A 411 -38.96 5.33 -14.46
C TRP A 411 -40.22 4.83 -13.72
N GLY A 412 -41.38 4.85 -14.39
CA GLY A 412 -42.66 4.45 -13.80
C GLY A 412 -42.83 2.94 -13.54
N TRP A 413 -41.97 2.08 -14.06
CA TRP A 413 -42.09 0.64 -13.85
C TRP A 413 -41.70 0.23 -12.42
N SER A 414 -42.62 -0.45 -11.75
CA SER A 414 -42.41 -1.10 -10.47
C SER A 414 -41.85 -2.49 -10.75
N SER A 415 -40.56 -2.69 -10.51
CA SER A 415 -39.87 -3.96 -10.75
C SER A 415 -40.29 -5.04 -9.76
N GLY A 416 -40.69 -4.65 -8.55
CA GLY A 416 -40.89 -5.56 -7.43
C GLY A 416 -39.59 -6.07 -6.78
N ALA A 417 -38.43 -5.60 -7.22
CA ALA A 417 -37.13 -5.91 -6.62
C ALA A 417 -36.79 -4.88 -5.55
N PHE A 418 -36.78 -5.27 -4.28
CA PHE A 418 -36.51 -4.38 -3.15
C PHE A 418 -35.16 -4.70 -2.53
N LEU A 419 -34.26 -3.71 -2.44
CA LEU A 419 -33.00 -3.91 -1.72
C LEU A 419 -33.29 -4.15 -0.23
N PRO A 420 -32.65 -5.15 0.38
CA PRO A 420 -32.67 -5.30 1.82
C PRO A 420 -31.95 -4.11 2.48
N GLN A 421 -32.45 -3.67 3.63
CA GLN A 421 -31.83 -2.60 4.42
C GLN A 421 -30.65 -3.14 5.20
N ASP A 422 -29.56 -2.38 5.26
CA ASP A 422 -28.36 -2.67 6.05
C ASP A 422 -27.65 -3.99 5.69
N GLU A 423 -28.00 -4.58 4.54
CA GLU A 423 -27.46 -5.83 4.02
C GLU A 423 -26.83 -5.63 2.64
N TRP A 424 -25.75 -6.36 2.38
CA TRP A 424 -25.17 -6.41 1.04
C TRP A 424 -26.12 -7.09 0.06
N ALA A 425 -26.20 -6.54 -1.15
CA ALA A 425 -26.90 -7.13 -2.28
C ALA A 425 -26.13 -6.87 -3.57
N HIS A 426 -26.03 -7.88 -4.41
CA HIS A 426 -25.55 -7.72 -5.78
C HIS A 426 -26.72 -7.28 -6.67
N VAL A 427 -26.54 -6.16 -7.36
CA VAL A 427 -27.51 -5.64 -8.33
C VAL A 427 -26.95 -5.66 -9.74
N ALA A 428 -27.80 -5.95 -10.71
CA ALA A 428 -27.49 -5.76 -12.12
C ALA A 428 -28.66 -5.12 -12.86
N LEU A 429 -28.36 -4.26 -13.83
CA LEU A 429 -29.30 -3.82 -14.86
C LEU A 429 -28.79 -4.33 -16.20
N VAL A 430 -29.56 -5.21 -16.84
CA VAL A 430 -29.28 -5.73 -18.20
C VAL A 430 -30.34 -5.18 -19.14
N VAL A 431 -29.91 -4.45 -20.17
CA VAL A 431 -30.76 -3.88 -21.21
C VAL A 431 -30.44 -4.58 -22.52
N GLU A 432 -31.49 -5.00 -23.21
CA GLU A 432 -31.50 -5.52 -24.57
C GLU A 432 -32.48 -4.69 -25.42
N PRO A 433 -32.45 -4.80 -26.76
CA PRO A 433 -33.31 -3.97 -27.62
C PRO A 433 -34.80 -4.08 -27.33
N THR A 434 -35.27 -5.22 -26.79
CA THR A 434 -36.70 -5.51 -26.55
C THR A 434 -37.03 -5.88 -25.10
N THR A 435 -36.03 -5.96 -24.23
CA THR A 435 -36.15 -6.48 -22.87
C THR A 435 -35.22 -5.74 -21.93
N VAL A 436 -35.64 -5.59 -20.68
CA VAL A 436 -34.78 -5.19 -19.57
C VAL A 436 -34.95 -6.20 -18.45
N THR A 437 -33.85 -6.52 -17.78
CA THR A 437 -33.87 -7.35 -16.58
C THR A 437 -33.05 -6.68 -15.49
N ILE A 438 -33.69 -6.43 -14.34
CA ILE A 438 -32.98 -6.12 -13.11
C ILE A 438 -32.70 -7.44 -12.40
N TYR A 439 -31.46 -7.68 -11.99
CA TYR A 439 -31.13 -8.79 -11.11
C TYR A 439 -30.89 -8.27 -9.70
N LEU A 440 -31.49 -8.93 -8.72
CA LEU A 440 -31.19 -8.75 -7.29
C LEU A 440 -30.69 -10.09 -6.75
N ASN A 441 -29.42 -10.15 -6.34
CA ASN A 441 -28.74 -11.38 -5.91
C ASN A 441 -28.92 -12.53 -6.93
N GLY A 442 -28.79 -12.23 -8.23
CA GLY A 442 -28.94 -13.21 -9.31
C GLY A 442 -30.38 -13.63 -9.67
N VAL A 443 -31.40 -13.09 -8.98
CA VAL A 443 -32.82 -13.32 -9.28
C VAL A 443 -33.33 -12.28 -10.29
N PRO A 444 -33.91 -12.69 -11.44
CA PRO A 444 -34.33 -11.79 -12.51
C PRO A 444 -35.71 -11.16 -12.26
N TYR A 445 -35.82 -9.87 -12.58
CA TYR A 445 -37.07 -9.11 -12.67
C TYR A 445 -37.13 -8.49 -14.06
N THR A 446 -37.92 -9.07 -14.94
CA THR A 446 -37.89 -8.77 -16.39
C THR A 446 -39.12 -7.98 -16.84
N ARG A 447 -38.91 -7.08 -17.81
CA ARG A 447 -39.98 -6.40 -18.54
C ARG A 447 -39.68 -6.37 -20.02
N THR A 448 -40.68 -6.70 -20.83
CA THR A 448 -40.62 -6.52 -22.29
C THR A 448 -40.90 -5.06 -22.64
N ARG A 449 -39.93 -4.39 -23.24
CA ARG A 449 -39.99 -2.98 -23.63
C ARG A 449 -38.94 -2.70 -24.71
N ASN A 450 -39.29 -1.93 -25.73
CA ASN A 450 -38.31 -1.52 -26.73
C ASN A 450 -37.39 -0.43 -26.16
N HIS A 451 -36.08 -0.59 -26.33
CA HIS A 451 -35.07 0.35 -25.87
C HIS A 451 -34.39 1.00 -27.09
N ALA A 452 -34.46 2.34 -27.14
CA ALA A 452 -33.73 3.13 -28.12
C ALA A 452 -32.22 3.10 -27.83
N ILE A 453 -31.41 3.49 -28.80
CA ILE A 453 -29.97 3.68 -28.60
C ILE A 453 -29.74 4.88 -27.68
N GLU A 454 -28.93 4.72 -26.63
CA GLU A 454 -28.45 5.78 -25.74
C GLU A 454 -26.98 6.06 -26.01
N GLU A 455 -26.59 7.34 -26.00
CA GLU A 455 -25.23 7.76 -26.36
C GLU A 455 -24.23 7.61 -25.21
N PHE A 456 -24.66 7.81 -23.95
CA PHE A 456 -23.78 7.97 -22.79
C PHE A 456 -22.73 9.08 -23.01
N ASP A 457 -23.19 10.19 -23.59
CA ASP A 457 -22.42 11.36 -24.07
C ASP A 457 -22.01 12.34 -22.95
N VAL A 458 -22.40 12.05 -21.72
CA VAL A 458 -22.05 12.84 -20.52
C VAL A 458 -21.50 11.92 -19.43
N PRO A 459 -20.80 12.47 -18.42
CA PRO A 459 -20.25 11.68 -17.32
C PRO A 459 -21.30 10.78 -16.64
N THR A 460 -20.89 9.56 -16.32
CA THR A 460 -21.72 8.61 -15.57
C THR A 460 -21.37 8.71 -14.09
N ARG A 461 -22.39 8.73 -13.22
CA ARG A 461 -22.23 8.88 -11.78
C ARG A 461 -22.56 7.59 -11.06
N ILE A 462 -21.73 7.24 -10.09
CA ILE A 462 -21.90 6.15 -9.15
C ILE A 462 -22.39 6.76 -7.85
N GLY A 463 -23.51 6.27 -7.35
CA GLY A 463 -24.13 6.74 -6.11
C GLY A 463 -25.07 7.94 -6.25
N ARG A 464 -25.33 8.46 -7.46
CA ARG A 464 -26.23 9.62 -7.62
C ARG A 464 -26.90 9.75 -8.99
N ASP A 465 -28.18 10.11 -9.00
CA ASP A 465 -28.85 10.72 -10.18
C ASP A 465 -28.67 12.24 -10.14
N ALA A 466 -28.09 12.81 -11.21
CA ALA A 466 -27.77 14.23 -11.34
C ALA A 466 -28.97 15.20 -11.22
N THR A 467 -30.21 14.73 -11.31
CA THR A 467 -31.42 15.59 -11.27
C THR A 467 -31.54 16.42 -10.00
N SER A 468 -31.13 15.87 -8.86
CA SER A 468 -31.21 16.54 -7.56
C SER A 468 -30.06 16.09 -6.67
N SER A 469 -29.58 16.96 -5.79
CA SER A 469 -28.61 16.57 -4.76
C SER A 469 -29.19 15.61 -3.71
N SER A 470 -30.52 15.50 -3.61
CA SER A 470 -31.21 14.54 -2.73
C SER A 470 -31.34 13.13 -3.33
N ARG A 471 -30.97 12.93 -4.60
CA ARG A 471 -30.99 11.64 -5.30
C ARG A 471 -29.65 10.92 -5.18
N THR A 472 -29.06 11.03 -4.00
CA THR A 472 -27.80 10.42 -3.60
C THR A 472 -28.12 9.16 -2.82
N PHE A 473 -27.38 8.08 -3.10
CA PHE A 473 -27.41 6.83 -2.36
C PHE A 473 -26.73 7.01 -1.01
N ASP A 474 -27.31 6.44 0.03
CA ASP A 474 -26.86 6.45 1.40
C ASP A 474 -26.44 5.03 1.78
N GLY A 475 -25.16 4.83 2.05
CA GLY A 475 -24.55 3.52 2.31
C GLY A 475 -23.33 3.24 1.42
N GLN A 476 -23.08 1.96 1.16
CA GLN A 476 -21.83 1.47 0.58
C GLN A 476 -22.04 0.86 -0.82
N ILE A 477 -21.07 1.04 -1.72
CA ILE A 477 -21.04 0.48 -3.08
C ILE A 477 -19.65 -0.11 -3.35
N ASP A 478 -19.61 -1.29 -3.98
CA ASP A 478 -18.36 -1.98 -4.32
C ASP A 478 -18.48 -2.73 -5.67
N GLU A 479 -17.34 -3.09 -6.26
CA GLU A 479 -17.21 -3.94 -7.45
C GLU A 479 -18.06 -3.44 -8.65
N VAL A 480 -18.04 -2.12 -8.90
CA VAL A 480 -18.85 -1.49 -9.95
C VAL A 480 -18.29 -1.84 -11.32
N CYS A 481 -19.14 -2.41 -12.17
CA CYS A 481 -18.79 -2.78 -13.53
C CYS A 481 -19.80 -2.23 -14.55
N ILE A 482 -19.33 -1.88 -15.74
CA ILE A 482 -20.16 -1.42 -16.86
C ILE A 482 -19.71 -2.11 -18.14
N TRP A 483 -20.63 -2.78 -18.83
CA TRP A 483 -20.42 -3.44 -20.12
C TRP A 483 -21.22 -2.79 -21.24
N ASP A 484 -20.61 -2.71 -22.42
CA ASP A 484 -21.25 -2.38 -23.69
C ASP A 484 -21.86 -3.63 -24.37
N ARG A 485 -22.49 -4.48 -23.57
CA ARG A 485 -23.26 -5.65 -24.02
C ARG A 485 -24.23 -6.09 -22.93
N ALA A 486 -25.24 -6.84 -23.32
CA ALA A 486 -26.08 -7.57 -22.37
C ALA A 486 -25.33 -8.81 -21.86
N LEU A 487 -25.20 -8.95 -20.53
CA LEU A 487 -24.76 -10.19 -19.90
C LEU A 487 -25.94 -11.17 -19.80
N SER A 488 -25.65 -12.45 -20.02
CA SER A 488 -26.61 -13.52 -19.74
C SER A 488 -26.80 -13.72 -18.23
N GLN A 489 -27.92 -14.34 -17.84
CA GLN A 489 -28.16 -14.72 -16.45
C GLN A 489 -27.04 -15.59 -15.87
N ASN A 490 -26.45 -16.47 -16.68
CA ASN A 490 -25.35 -17.34 -16.27
C ASN A 490 -24.12 -16.51 -15.89
N GLU A 491 -23.75 -15.54 -16.73
CA GLU A 491 -22.65 -14.62 -16.45
C GLU A 491 -22.90 -13.80 -15.19
N ILE A 492 -24.13 -13.30 -14.98
CA ILE A 492 -24.49 -12.57 -13.74
C ILE A 492 -24.25 -13.43 -12.50
N ARG A 493 -24.70 -14.69 -12.52
CA ARG A 493 -24.60 -15.59 -11.36
C ARG A 493 -23.17 -16.07 -11.10
N GLU A 494 -22.40 -16.33 -12.14
CA GLU A 494 -21.02 -16.81 -12.00
C GLU A 494 -20.06 -15.70 -11.57
N LEU A 495 -20.30 -14.46 -11.99
CA LEU A 495 -19.39 -13.34 -11.76
C LEU A 495 -19.70 -12.52 -10.49
N MET A 496 -20.89 -12.66 -9.88
CA MET A 496 -21.29 -11.77 -8.79
C MET A 496 -20.35 -11.82 -7.57
N HIS A 497 -19.79 -12.98 -7.24
CA HIS A 497 -18.86 -13.12 -6.10
C HIS A 497 -17.38 -13.01 -6.49
N LEU A 498 -17.05 -12.91 -7.77
CA LEU A 498 -15.67 -12.94 -8.25
C LEU A 498 -15.16 -11.55 -8.59
N THR A 499 -13.90 -11.25 -8.27
CA THR A 499 -13.23 -10.10 -8.88
C THR A 499 -13.03 -10.34 -10.38
N LYS A 500 -12.96 -9.28 -11.19
CA LYS A 500 -13.01 -9.40 -12.66
C LYS A 500 -11.64 -9.60 -13.31
N GLN A 501 -10.59 -9.85 -12.53
CA GLN A 501 -9.22 -10.03 -13.01
C GLN A 501 -9.12 -11.00 -14.19
N ASP A 502 -9.81 -12.15 -14.12
CA ASP A 502 -9.75 -13.20 -15.15
C ASP A 502 -10.49 -12.84 -16.45
N ILE A 503 -11.42 -11.88 -16.41
CA ILE A 503 -12.19 -11.47 -17.59
C ILE A 503 -11.69 -10.18 -18.24
N LEU A 504 -10.81 -9.41 -17.58
CA LEU A 504 -10.24 -8.17 -18.13
C LEU A 504 -9.63 -8.35 -19.52
N ALA A 505 -8.94 -9.48 -19.75
CA ALA A 505 -8.30 -9.77 -21.03
C ALA A 505 -9.23 -10.49 -22.04
N THR A 506 -10.34 -11.08 -21.58
CA THR A 506 -11.20 -11.93 -22.42
C THR A 506 -12.53 -11.28 -22.82
N ASP A 507 -12.96 -10.24 -22.11
CA ASP A 507 -14.18 -9.48 -22.41
C ASP A 507 -13.89 -7.99 -22.68
N PRO A 508 -13.58 -7.60 -23.94
CA PRO A 508 -13.29 -6.22 -24.31
C PRO A 508 -14.53 -5.29 -24.22
N ASN A 509 -15.72 -5.84 -23.95
CA ASN A 509 -16.93 -5.04 -23.74
C ASN A 509 -17.07 -4.57 -22.29
N LEU A 510 -16.26 -5.07 -21.34
CA LEU A 510 -16.14 -4.48 -20.01
C LEU A 510 -15.42 -3.13 -20.16
N LYS A 511 -16.16 -2.03 -19.98
CA LYS A 511 -15.70 -0.65 -20.22
C LYS A 511 -15.22 0.04 -18.96
N VAL A 512 -15.74 -0.37 -17.80
CA VAL A 512 -15.39 0.20 -16.50
C VAL A 512 -15.38 -0.94 -15.48
N TYR A 513 -14.34 -1.03 -14.67
CA TYR A 513 -14.31 -1.85 -13.45
C TYR A 513 -13.66 -1.06 -12.32
N LEU A 514 -14.43 -0.74 -11.27
CA LEU A 514 -13.97 0.02 -10.10
C LEU A 514 -14.16 -0.82 -8.83
N GLN A 515 -13.05 -1.07 -8.14
CA GLN A 515 -13.01 -1.79 -6.86
C GLN A 515 -12.87 -0.87 -5.64
N PHE A 516 -12.54 0.41 -5.83
CA PHE A 516 -12.33 1.38 -4.74
C PHE A 516 -11.23 1.05 -3.71
N ASN A 517 -10.36 0.07 -3.98
CA ASN A 517 -9.33 -0.41 -3.05
C ASN A 517 -8.19 0.56 -2.74
N GLU A 518 -8.00 1.62 -3.53
CA GLU A 518 -6.86 2.52 -3.36
C GLU A 518 -6.87 3.26 -2.01
N THR A 519 -5.70 3.67 -1.53
CA THR A 519 -5.54 4.40 -0.25
C THR A 519 -5.99 5.86 -0.33
N GLY A 520 -6.06 6.43 -1.53
CA GLY A 520 -6.49 7.80 -1.77
C GLY A 520 -6.65 8.13 -3.26
N GLY A 521 -6.96 9.39 -3.57
CA GLY A 521 -7.10 9.85 -4.95
C GLY A 521 -8.29 9.25 -5.71
N LYS A 522 -8.13 9.10 -7.03
CA LYS A 522 -9.13 8.52 -7.93
C LYS A 522 -9.36 7.04 -7.61
N SER A 523 -10.51 6.49 -8.00
CA SER A 523 -10.63 5.03 -8.14
C SER A 523 -10.23 4.66 -9.55
N TYR A 524 -9.22 3.82 -9.70
CA TYR A 524 -8.70 3.53 -11.03
C TYR A 524 -9.54 2.43 -11.67
N ASP A 525 -10.07 2.75 -12.85
CA ASP A 525 -10.59 1.74 -13.77
C ASP A 525 -9.55 0.65 -14.00
N LYS A 526 -9.93 -0.59 -13.66
CA LYS A 526 -9.09 -1.77 -13.80
C LYS A 526 -9.10 -2.34 -15.22
N THR A 527 -9.90 -1.75 -16.11
CA THR A 527 -9.82 -2.01 -17.55
C THR A 527 -8.74 -1.16 -18.20
N GLY A 528 -8.31 -1.54 -19.41
CA GLY A 528 -7.39 -0.72 -20.21
C GLY A 528 -8.01 0.57 -20.77
N ASN A 529 -9.27 0.90 -20.45
CA ASN A 529 -9.99 2.05 -21.01
C ASN A 529 -9.75 3.37 -20.24
N LYS A 530 -9.16 3.31 -19.04
CA LYS A 530 -8.82 4.48 -18.21
C LYS A 530 -10.01 5.36 -17.80
N ASN A 531 -11.19 4.77 -17.65
CA ASN A 531 -12.40 5.46 -17.20
C ASN A 531 -12.41 5.66 -15.66
N HIS A 532 -11.35 6.24 -15.11
CA HIS A 532 -11.16 6.34 -13.66
C HIS A 532 -12.26 7.18 -12.98
N GLY A 533 -12.67 6.75 -11.79
CA GLY A 533 -13.64 7.42 -10.94
C GLY A 533 -13.03 8.58 -10.15
N VAL A 534 -13.62 9.76 -10.26
CA VAL A 534 -13.28 10.96 -9.47
C VAL A 534 -14.32 11.14 -8.35
N PHE A 535 -13.86 11.32 -7.12
CA PHE A 535 -14.73 11.48 -5.94
C PHE A 535 -15.23 12.92 -5.83
N HIS A 536 -16.51 13.11 -5.52
CA HIS A 536 -17.13 14.43 -5.38
C HIS A 536 -18.02 14.50 -4.13
N GLY A 537 -17.91 15.60 -3.38
CA GLY A 537 -18.67 15.82 -2.14
C GLY A 537 -17.87 15.39 -0.90
N ASN A 538 -18.01 16.13 0.20
CA ASN A 538 -17.17 15.95 1.38
C ASN A 538 -17.41 14.64 2.15
N GLY A 539 -18.54 13.97 1.95
CA GLY A 539 -18.86 12.68 2.58
C GLY A 539 -18.74 11.49 1.65
N THR A 540 -18.11 11.64 0.48
CA THR A 540 -17.76 10.53 -0.41
C THR A 540 -16.37 10.02 -0.04
N VAL A 541 -16.33 8.91 0.68
CA VAL A 541 -15.09 8.35 1.26
C VAL A 541 -14.94 6.88 0.90
N ARG A 542 -13.80 6.29 1.26
CA ARG A 542 -13.59 4.84 1.19
C ARG A 542 -13.66 4.26 2.58
N THR A 543 -14.26 3.08 2.70
CA THR A 543 -14.35 2.31 3.94
C THR A 543 -13.96 0.87 3.68
N THR A 544 -13.72 0.07 4.71
CA THR A 544 -13.38 -1.34 4.53
C THR A 544 -14.54 -2.11 3.90
N SER A 545 -14.29 -2.85 2.81
CA SER A 545 -15.33 -3.66 2.20
C SER A 545 -15.58 -4.93 3.02
N THR A 546 -16.87 -5.20 3.27
CA THR A 546 -17.34 -6.43 3.91
C THR A 546 -18.18 -7.29 2.95
N ALA A 547 -18.18 -6.93 1.66
CA ALA A 547 -18.90 -7.67 0.63
C ALA A 547 -18.30 -9.07 0.48
N PRO A 548 -19.13 -10.11 0.26
CA PRO A 548 -18.64 -11.49 0.09
C PRO A 548 -18.11 -11.70 -1.34
N VAL A 549 -17.02 -11.00 -1.67
CA VAL A 549 -16.36 -11.03 -2.98
C VAL A 549 -14.90 -11.44 -2.84
N GLY A 550 -14.25 -11.81 -3.94
CA GLY A 550 -12.81 -12.09 -3.96
C GLY A 550 -12.38 -12.76 -5.24
N GLY A 551 -11.07 -12.91 -5.44
CA GLY A 551 -10.53 -13.77 -6.47
C GLY A 551 -10.98 -15.21 -6.22
N GLY A 552 -11.27 -15.98 -7.26
CA GLY A 552 -11.90 -17.28 -7.07
C GLY A 552 -12.38 -17.89 -8.37
N VAL A 553 -13.22 -18.91 -8.24
CA VAL A 553 -13.85 -19.61 -9.37
C VAL A 553 -15.30 -19.93 -9.05
N SER A 554 -16.14 -19.92 -10.08
CA SER A 554 -17.55 -20.29 -9.97
C SER A 554 -17.87 -21.46 -10.89
N GLY A 555 -18.90 -22.23 -10.52
CA GLY A 555 -19.46 -23.29 -11.34
C GLY A 555 -20.95 -23.46 -11.07
N ARG A 556 -21.72 -23.73 -12.12
CA ARG A 556 -23.18 -23.86 -12.05
C ARG A 556 -23.68 -25.21 -12.58
N MET A 557 -24.79 -25.69 -12.04
CA MET A 557 -25.43 -26.93 -12.49
C MET A 557 -26.91 -26.98 -12.10
N ASP A 558 -27.75 -27.50 -12.99
CA ASP A 558 -29.16 -27.81 -12.67
C ASP A 558 -29.27 -29.07 -11.80
N VAL A 559 -30.00 -28.95 -10.68
CA VAL A 559 -30.29 -30.04 -9.76
C VAL A 559 -31.79 -30.26 -9.64
N THR A 560 -32.31 -31.18 -10.46
CA THR A 560 -33.74 -31.53 -10.52
C THR A 560 -34.05 -32.97 -10.07
N ALA A 561 -33.03 -33.76 -9.75
CA ALA A 561 -33.15 -35.14 -9.30
C ALA A 561 -31.97 -35.51 -8.36
N GLY A 562 -32.01 -36.68 -7.76
CA GLY A 562 -30.92 -37.17 -6.91
C GLY A 562 -29.70 -37.63 -7.70
N GLY A 563 -28.53 -37.60 -7.06
CA GLY A 563 -27.24 -37.86 -7.69
C GLY A 563 -26.11 -37.09 -7.00
N VAL A 564 -24.88 -37.27 -7.50
CA VAL A 564 -23.70 -36.50 -7.06
C VAL A 564 -23.36 -35.48 -8.13
N PHE A 565 -23.36 -34.21 -7.76
CA PHE A 565 -23.14 -33.07 -8.65
C PHE A 565 -21.81 -32.41 -8.28
N ALA A 566 -20.89 -32.29 -9.24
CA ALA A 566 -19.56 -31.71 -9.04
C ALA A 566 -19.45 -30.38 -9.78
N PHE A 567 -19.09 -29.32 -9.05
CA PHE A 567 -19.11 -27.94 -9.55
C PHE A 567 -17.74 -27.49 -10.07
N GLY A 568 -17.14 -28.30 -10.95
CA GLY A 568 -15.87 -27.97 -11.61
C GLY A 568 -14.72 -27.66 -10.64
N ASN A 569 -14.01 -26.55 -10.90
CA ASN A 569 -12.82 -26.13 -10.15
C ASN A 569 -13.12 -25.52 -8.77
N THR A 570 -14.39 -25.37 -8.39
CA THR A 570 -14.79 -24.88 -7.07
C THR A 570 -14.39 -25.85 -5.94
N GLY A 571 -14.05 -27.10 -6.28
CA GLY A 571 -13.76 -28.15 -5.30
C GLY A 571 -15.00 -28.70 -4.60
N VAL A 572 -16.22 -28.22 -4.92
CA VAL A 572 -17.45 -28.67 -4.26
C VAL A 572 -18.10 -29.83 -5.00
N LYS A 573 -18.52 -30.87 -4.24
CA LYS A 573 -19.44 -31.90 -4.71
C LYS A 573 -20.60 -32.08 -3.74
N LEU A 574 -21.82 -32.13 -4.28
CA LEU A 574 -23.05 -32.24 -3.51
C LEU A 574 -23.76 -33.56 -3.86
N GLY A 575 -24.00 -34.40 -2.85
CA GLY A 575 -24.75 -35.64 -2.97
C GLY A 575 -26.19 -35.45 -2.51
N PHE A 576 -27.15 -35.67 -3.42
CA PHE A 576 -28.58 -35.68 -3.13
C PHE A 576 -29.12 -37.10 -3.22
N ASN A 577 -29.89 -37.50 -2.20
CA ASN A 577 -30.48 -38.84 -2.15
C ASN A 577 -31.38 -39.10 -3.37
N PRO A 578 -31.16 -40.17 -4.16
CA PRO A 578 -32.04 -40.56 -5.26
C PRO A 578 -33.49 -40.86 -4.85
N ALA A 579 -33.74 -41.13 -3.57
CA ALA A 579 -35.05 -41.33 -2.98
C ALA A 579 -35.57 -40.11 -2.19
N ALA A 580 -34.90 -38.95 -2.25
CA ALA A 580 -35.37 -37.73 -1.60
C ALA A 580 -36.74 -37.29 -2.12
N ALA A 581 -37.55 -36.73 -1.22
CA ALA A 581 -38.88 -36.23 -1.57
C ALA A 581 -38.84 -34.86 -2.26
N THR A 582 -37.76 -34.08 -2.06
CA THR A 582 -37.65 -32.71 -2.58
C THR A 582 -36.19 -32.37 -2.88
N TYR A 583 -35.95 -31.87 -4.09
CA TYR A 583 -34.68 -31.34 -4.58
C TYR A 583 -34.79 -29.81 -4.74
N PRO A 584 -33.67 -29.07 -4.88
CA PRO A 584 -33.69 -27.64 -5.20
C PRO A 584 -34.60 -27.30 -6.40
N ASN A 585 -34.65 -28.20 -7.39
CA ASN A 585 -35.48 -28.08 -8.60
C ASN A 585 -35.14 -26.83 -9.41
N GLY A 586 -33.86 -26.72 -9.77
CA GLY A 586 -33.31 -25.69 -10.66
C GLY A 586 -31.81 -25.55 -10.47
N GLU A 587 -31.28 -24.41 -10.93
CA GLU A 587 -29.85 -24.15 -10.95
C GLU A 587 -29.28 -23.88 -9.55
N LEU A 588 -28.14 -24.51 -9.25
CA LEU A 588 -27.25 -24.12 -8.18
C LEU A 588 -26.00 -23.46 -8.78
N CYS A 589 -25.55 -22.37 -8.17
CA CYS A 589 -24.27 -21.74 -8.48
C CYS A 589 -23.36 -21.82 -7.26
N VAL A 590 -22.16 -22.37 -7.42
CA VAL A 590 -21.14 -22.47 -6.39
C VAL A 590 -20.01 -21.52 -6.72
N SER A 591 -19.67 -20.63 -5.80
CA SER A 591 -18.47 -19.79 -5.87
C SER A 591 -17.48 -20.25 -4.80
N ARG A 592 -16.24 -20.51 -5.17
CA ARG A 592 -15.11 -20.67 -4.24
C ARG A 592 -14.29 -19.39 -4.29
N LEU A 593 -14.16 -18.74 -3.14
CA LEU A 593 -13.34 -17.54 -3.00
C LEU A 593 -11.99 -17.93 -2.38
N ASN A 594 -10.91 -17.39 -2.92
CA ASN A 594 -9.51 -17.60 -2.51
C ASN A 594 -9.04 -16.49 -1.56
N VAL A 595 -9.94 -16.08 -0.68
CA VAL A 595 -9.71 -15.16 0.43
C VAL A 595 -10.48 -15.69 1.64
N PRO A 596 -10.10 -15.37 2.89
CA PRO A 596 -10.91 -15.72 4.05
C PRO A 596 -12.21 -14.89 4.05
N PRO A 597 -13.31 -15.38 4.67
CA PRO A 597 -14.46 -14.54 4.92
C PRO A 597 -14.07 -13.41 5.87
N GLU A 598 -14.72 -12.25 5.74
CA GLU A 598 -14.38 -11.04 6.49
C GLU A 598 -14.33 -11.24 8.02
N THR A 599 -15.29 -11.99 8.56
CA THR A 599 -15.32 -12.46 9.96
C THR A 599 -15.25 -13.99 9.95
N LEU A 600 -14.40 -14.59 10.77
CA LEU A 600 -14.32 -16.05 10.92
C LEU A 600 -15.40 -16.59 11.90
N PRO A 601 -15.79 -17.87 11.81
CA PRO A 601 -16.69 -18.49 12.79
C PRO A 601 -16.03 -18.66 14.18
N ALA A 602 -16.79 -18.45 15.27
CA ALA A 602 -16.27 -18.25 16.64
C ALA A 602 -15.69 -19.48 17.39
N ALA A 603 -15.81 -20.70 16.87
CA ALA A 603 -15.37 -21.92 17.57
C ALA A 603 -14.27 -22.66 16.81
N GLY A 604 -13.01 -22.23 17.02
CA GLY A 604 -11.82 -22.90 16.48
C GLY A 604 -11.89 -23.04 14.96
N SER A 605 -11.82 -21.95 14.22
CA SER A 605 -12.07 -22.01 12.78
C SER A 605 -10.86 -21.57 11.98
N ILE A 606 -10.16 -22.54 11.40
CA ILE A 606 -9.42 -22.29 10.18
C ILE A 606 -10.45 -22.30 9.04
N ALA A 607 -10.93 -21.13 8.59
CA ALA A 607 -11.42 -21.00 7.22
C ALA A 607 -10.20 -21.04 6.28
N SER A 608 -9.59 -22.23 6.24
CA SER A 608 -8.31 -22.65 5.66
C SER A 608 -7.59 -21.66 4.76
N ASP A 609 -6.54 -21.05 5.33
CA ASP A 609 -5.49 -20.23 4.71
C ASP A 609 -5.96 -19.35 3.54
N GLY A 610 -7.18 -18.84 3.64
CA GLY A 610 -7.82 -17.99 2.64
C GLY A 610 -8.74 -18.70 1.64
N VAL A 611 -9.65 -19.60 2.06
CA VAL A 611 -10.78 -20.01 1.21
C VAL A 611 -12.12 -20.12 1.95
N TYR A 612 -13.22 -19.81 1.25
CA TYR A 612 -14.59 -20.19 1.64
C TYR A 612 -15.48 -20.35 0.41
N TRP A 613 -16.68 -20.91 0.61
CA TRP A 613 -17.61 -21.21 -0.47
C TRP A 613 -18.93 -20.51 -0.29
N ILE A 614 -19.58 -20.17 -1.40
CA ILE A 614 -20.94 -19.66 -1.43
C ILE A 614 -21.70 -20.55 -2.38
N VAL A 615 -22.83 -21.09 -1.93
CA VAL A 615 -23.72 -21.89 -2.77
C VAL A 615 -25.06 -21.16 -2.83
N ASP A 616 -25.41 -20.68 -4.00
CA ASP A 616 -26.68 -20.01 -4.25
C ASP A 616 -27.66 -20.95 -4.93
N ASN A 617 -28.87 -21.01 -4.38
CA ASN A 617 -29.96 -21.83 -4.88
C ASN A 617 -30.96 -20.97 -5.64
N PHE A 618 -31.02 -21.17 -6.96
CA PHE A 618 -31.98 -20.50 -7.83
C PHE A 618 -33.13 -21.42 -8.26
N GLY A 619 -33.24 -22.61 -7.65
CA GLY A 619 -34.34 -23.53 -7.86
C GLY A 619 -35.63 -23.07 -7.19
N THR A 620 -36.74 -23.69 -7.57
CA THR A 620 -38.07 -23.34 -7.04
C THR A 620 -38.23 -23.69 -5.57
N ASN A 621 -37.42 -24.62 -5.05
CA ASN A 621 -37.47 -25.06 -3.67
C ASN A 621 -36.28 -24.49 -2.91
N SER A 622 -36.53 -23.47 -2.08
CA SER A 622 -35.50 -22.88 -1.20
C SER A 622 -35.03 -23.86 -0.12
N ASN A 623 -35.91 -24.77 0.30
CA ASN A 623 -35.60 -25.89 1.18
C ASN A 623 -35.73 -27.22 0.44
N PHE A 624 -34.85 -28.17 0.72
CA PHE A 624 -34.84 -29.51 0.11
C PHE A 624 -34.55 -30.58 1.17
N THR A 625 -34.71 -31.86 0.79
CA THR A 625 -34.36 -32.98 1.67
C THR A 625 -32.87 -32.94 1.95
N ALA A 626 -32.46 -33.15 3.21
CA ALA A 626 -31.06 -33.02 3.61
C ALA A 626 -30.09 -33.77 2.68
N LEU A 627 -28.93 -33.18 2.40
CA LEU A 627 -27.90 -33.79 1.56
C LEU A 627 -27.39 -35.12 2.13
N ASP A 628 -27.14 -36.08 1.23
CA ASP A 628 -26.40 -37.30 1.54
C ASP A 628 -24.90 -36.99 1.68
N SER A 629 -24.37 -36.03 0.94
CA SER A 629 -22.99 -35.57 1.14
C SER A 629 -22.72 -34.13 0.69
N PHE A 630 -21.78 -33.50 1.36
CA PHE A 630 -21.14 -32.24 1.01
C PHE A 630 -19.63 -32.47 1.07
N VAL A 631 -18.97 -32.33 -0.07
CA VAL A 631 -17.53 -32.53 -0.20
C VAL A 631 -16.89 -31.22 -0.63
N VAL A 632 -15.82 -30.83 0.05
CA VAL A 632 -14.92 -29.76 -0.38
C VAL A 632 -13.53 -30.34 -0.61
N ASP A 633 -12.94 -29.99 -1.76
CA ASP A 633 -11.61 -30.40 -2.16
C ASP A 633 -10.70 -29.17 -2.28
N ASP A 634 -9.40 -29.42 -2.41
CA ASP A 634 -8.37 -28.38 -2.50
C ASP A 634 -8.36 -27.42 -1.29
N VAL A 635 -8.79 -27.93 -0.13
CA VAL A 635 -8.74 -27.25 1.16
C VAL A 635 -7.28 -27.17 1.61
N PRO A 636 -6.70 -25.97 1.85
CA PRO A 636 -5.33 -25.87 2.33
C PRO A 636 -5.19 -26.32 3.78
N SER A 637 -3.95 -26.48 4.22
CA SER A 637 -3.57 -27.00 5.53
C SER A 637 -4.12 -28.40 5.87
N ILE A 638 -4.17 -29.29 4.87
CA ILE A 638 -4.51 -30.71 5.04
C ILE A 638 -3.29 -31.60 4.77
N TYR A 639 -3.05 -32.55 5.66
CA TYR A 639 -1.84 -33.37 5.72
C TYR A 639 -2.23 -34.80 6.15
N ALA A 640 -1.39 -35.79 5.83
CA ALA A 640 -1.72 -37.21 6.01
C ALA A 640 -2.08 -37.60 7.46
N VAL A 641 -1.56 -36.89 8.46
CA VAL A 641 -1.88 -37.12 9.88
C VAL A 641 -3.38 -36.91 10.17
N HIS A 642 -4.04 -36.03 9.43
CA HIS A 642 -5.45 -35.64 9.64
C HIS A 642 -6.46 -36.66 9.13
N GLU A 643 -6.04 -37.60 8.29
CA GLU A 643 -6.91 -38.67 7.80
C GLU A 643 -7.40 -39.56 8.96
N ASN A 644 -6.68 -39.58 10.08
CA ASN A 644 -7.04 -40.36 11.28
C ASN A 644 -7.94 -39.61 12.27
N THR A 645 -8.18 -38.31 12.05
CA THR A 645 -8.93 -37.43 12.98
C THR A 645 -9.92 -36.50 12.25
N PRO A 646 -10.79 -37.03 11.36
CA PRO A 646 -11.66 -36.19 10.53
C PRO A 646 -12.64 -35.35 11.34
N ALA A 647 -13.11 -35.84 12.50
CA ALA A 647 -14.04 -35.12 13.37
C ALA A 647 -13.49 -33.80 13.96
N LEU A 648 -12.20 -33.50 13.78
CA LEU A 648 -11.63 -32.21 14.17
C LEU A 648 -12.05 -31.08 13.22
N PHE A 649 -12.49 -31.41 12.01
CA PHE A 649 -13.02 -30.45 11.06
C PHE A 649 -14.54 -30.38 11.19
N SER A 650 -15.07 -29.17 11.15
CA SER A 650 -16.51 -28.94 11.15
C SER A 650 -16.89 -28.01 10.01
N ILE A 651 -18.18 -27.82 9.79
CA ILE A 651 -18.68 -26.92 8.76
C ILE A 651 -19.67 -25.93 9.37
N PHE A 652 -19.51 -24.67 8.97
CA PHE A 652 -20.28 -23.52 9.41
C PHE A 652 -21.07 -22.93 8.25
N LYS A 653 -22.16 -22.22 8.56
CA LYS A 653 -22.93 -21.48 7.57
C LYS A 653 -23.42 -20.12 8.07
N ARG A 654 -23.61 -19.19 7.13
CA ARG A 654 -24.34 -17.91 7.27
C ARG A 654 -24.94 -17.53 5.92
N ASN A 655 -25.93 -16.63 5.88
CA ASN A 655 -26.62 -16.24 4.63
C ASN A 655 -25.66 -15.81 3.51
N SER A 656 -26.01 -16.05 2.23
CA SER A 656 -25.14 -15.81 1.06
C SER A 656 -24.56 -14.40 0.97
N THR A 657 -25.28 -13.39 1.43
CA THR A 657 -24.84 -11.98 1.42
C THR A 657 -24.49 -11.42 2.81
N ALA A 658 -24.51 -12.26 3.85
CA ALA A 658 -24.23 -11.82 5.21
C ALA A 658 -22.74 -11.57 5.45
N PHE A 659 -22.48 -10.69 6.42
CA PHE A 659 -21.16 -10.24 6.87
C PHE A 659 -21.13 -10.22 8.41
N GLY A 660 -19.97 -9.91 8.99
CA GLY A 660 -19.84 -9.82 10.45
C GLY A 660 -20.03 -11.16 11.17
N ASN A 661 -20.28 -11.08 12.48
CA ASN A 661 -20.45 -12.23 13.38
C ASN A 661 -21.85 -12.87 13.26
N THR A 662 -22.19 -13.32 12.06
CA THR A 662 -23.48 -13.94 11.70
C THR A 662 -23.37 -15.44 11.42
N TRP A 663 -22.19 -16.03 11.65
CA TRP A 663 -21.99 -17.47 11.58
C TRP A 663 -22.80 -18.17 12.68
N GLY A 664 -23.57 -19.19 12.28
CA GLY A 664 -24.23 -20.07 13.23
C GLY A 664 -23.25 -20.99 13.96
N SER A 665 -23.77 -21.87 14.80
CA SER A 665 -22.97 -22.99 15.33
C SER A 665 -22.56 -23.95 14.20
N SER A 666 -21.47 -24.70 14.40
CA SER A 666 -21.11 -25.81 13.51
C SER A 666 -22.29 -26.79 13.42
N PHE A 667 -22.67 -27.18 12.21
CA PHE A 667 -23.82 -28.05 12.01
C PHE A 667 -23.45 -29.52 11.81
N ASP A 668 -22.19 -29.80 11.42
CA ASP A 668 -21.68 -31.16 11.24
C ASP A 668 -20.16 -31.22 11.45
N ALA A 669 -19.65 -32.40 11.77
CA ALA A 669 -18.23 -32.73 11.83
C ALA A 669 -17.86 -33.63 10.63
N ALA A 670 -16.63 -33.53 10.12
CA ALA A 670 -16.27 -34.28 8.93
C ALA A 670 -16.18 -35.78 9.23
N ASP A 671 -16.70 -36.59 8.30
CA ASP A 671 -16.62 -38.05 8.37
C ASP A 671 -15.32 -38.58 7.78
N LEU A 672 -14.79 -37.90 6.77
CA LEU A 672 -13.59 -38.32 6.04
C LEU A 672 -12.74 -37.12 5.62
N VAL A 673 -11.44 -37.25 5.85
CA VAL A 673 -10.41 -36.32 5.39
C VAL A 673 -9.39 -37.11 4.58
N VAL A 674 -8.97 -36.57 3.44
CA VAL A 674 -7.95 -37.18 2.56
C VAL A 674 -6.93 -36.10 2.18
N ALA A 675 -5.65 -36.35 2.43
CA ALA A 675 -4.58 -35.43 2.08
C ALA A 675 -4.04 -35.73 0.66
N ASN A 676 -3.66 -34.67 -0.05
CA ASN A 676 -3.13 -34.77 -1.41
C ASN A 676 -1.59 -34.72 -1.47
N GLY A 677 -0.91 -34.63 -0.32
CA GLY A 677 0.56 -34.65 -0.21
C GLY A 677 1.27 -33.31 -0.47
N ASN A 678 0.52 -32.25 -0.78
CA ASN A 678 1.02 -30.90 -1.06
C ASN A 678 0.54 -29.85 -0.03
N GLY A 679 0.18 -30.29 1.18
CA GLY A 679 -0.43 -29.43 2.20
C GLY A 679 -1.90 -29.06 1.90
N ARG A 680 -2.53 -29.69 0.90
CA ARG A 680 -3.96 -29.53 0.59
C ARG A 680 -4.68 -30.88 0.63
N GLY A 681 -6.01 -30.85 0.67
CA GLY A 681 -6.79 -32.06 0.76
C GLY A 681 -8.29 -31.85 0.66
N LYS A 682 -8.99 -32.96 0.85
CA LYS A 682 -10.44 -33.09 0.70
C LYS A 682 -11.09 -33.43 2.03
N ILE A 683 -12.22 -32.78 2.31
CA ILE A 683 -13.05 -33.01 3.49
C ILE A 683 -14.45 -33.42 3.02
N THR A 684 -15.01 -34.46 3.63
CA THR A 684 -16.33 -35.01 3.30
C THR A 684 -17.22 -35.03 4.54
N PHE A 685 -18.40 -34.43 4.40
CA PHE A 685 -19.52 -34.47 5.33
C PHE A 685 -20.62 -35.30 4.68
N SER A 686 -20.97 -36.45 5.23
CA SER A 686 -21.79 -37.50 4.61
C SER A 686 -22.78 -38.17 5.57
N THR A 687 -22.63 -37.96 6.88
CA THR A 687 -23.59 -38.39 7.88
C THR A 687 -23.94 -37.22 8.78
N GLY A 688 -25.22 -37.03 9.11
CA GLY A 688 -25.62 -35.97 10.05
C GLY A 688 -25.62 -34.53 9.52
N SER A 689 -25.19 -34.27 8.28
CA SER A 689 -25.04 -32.92 7.72
C SER A 689 -26.25 -31.99 7.92
N GLY A 690 -27.48 -32.50 7.79
CA GLY A 690 -28.69 -31.69 7.98
C GLY A 690 -28.84 -30.50 7.03
N ILE A 691 -28.01 -30.41 5.97
CA ILE A 691 -28.01 -29.30 5.02
C ILE A 691 -29.27 -29.39 4.18
N THR A 692 -30.24 -28.52 4.48
CA THR A 692 -31.55 -28.44 3.81
C THR A 692 -31.73 -27.13 3.03
N GLY A 693 -30.72 -26.25 3.05
CA GLY A 693 -30.68 -24.96 2.37
C GLY A 693 -29.24 -24.51 2.22
N PHE A 694 -28.98 -23.68 1.21
CA PHE A 694 -27.65 -23.23 0.83
C PHE A 694 -27.39 -21.76 1.18
N SER A 695 -26.13 -21.43 1.45
CA SER A 695 -25.66 -20.11 1.87
C SER A 695 -24.13 -20.02 1.71
N GLN A 696 -23.45 -19.14 2.46
CA GLN A 696 -21.99 -19.22 2.61
C GLN A 696 -21.62 -20.39 3.54
N PHE A 697 -20.49 -21.04 3.24
CA PHE A 697 -19.92 -22.16 3.98
C PHE A 697 -18.44 -21.93 4.27
N ALA A 698 -18.05 -22.16 5.51
CA ALA A 698 -16.65 -22.14 5.96
C ALA A 698 -16.34 -23.40 6.75
N ILE A 699 -15.08 -23.81 6.71
CA ILE A 699 -14.61 -24.96 7.48
C ILE A 699 -14.15 -24.47 8.86
N GLY A 700 -14.54 -25.23 9.88
CA GLY A 700 -14.02 -25.17 11.24
C GLY A 700 -12.89 -26.15 11.43
N ASP A 701 -11.97 -25.83 12.33
CA ASP A 701 -10.83 -26.66 12.64
C ASP A 701 -10.44 -26.61 14.13
N THR A 702 -10.76 -27.69 14.83
CA THR A 702 -10.44 -27.88 16.25
C THR A 702 -9.13 -28.63 16.47
N ARG A 703 -8.37 -28.92 15.40
CA ARG A 703 -7.02 -29.51 15.53
C ARG A 703 -6.11 -28.59 16.30
N GLY A 704 -5.06 -29.20 16.86
CA GLY A 704 -3.95 -28.50 17.44
C GLY A 704 -4.10 -28.23 18.92
N VAL A 705 -3.10 -27.52 19.43
CA VAL A 705 -3.13 -26.98 20.77
C VAL A 705 -3.31 -25.47 20.75
N LYS A 706 -4.08 -24.96 21.70
CA LYS A 706 -4.44 -23.55 21.80
C LYS A 706 -3.72 -22.86 22.93
N LEU A 707 -3.38 -21.60 22.71
CA LEU A 707 -2.62 -20.81 23.64
C LEU A 707 -3.11 -19.35 23.63
N SER A 708 -3.46 -18.86 24.80
CA SER A 708 -3.73 -17.45 25.06
C SER A 708 -2.49 -16.85 25.71
N LEU A 709 -1.76 -16.05 24.93
CA LEU A 709 -0.57 -15.35 25.41
C LEU A 709 -0.86 -13.88 25.63
N LYS A 710 -0.18 -13.30 26.60
CA LYS A 710 -0.07 -11.85 26.76
C LYS A 710 1.39 -11.44 26.81
N VAL A 711 1.76 -10.45 26.00
CA VAL A 711 3.10 -9.89 25.91
C VAL A 711 3.04 -8.39 25.59
N PHE A 712 3.91 -7.60 26.21
CA PHE A 712 4.10 -6.20 25.85
C PHE A 712 5.43 -5.98 25.14
N LEU A 713 5.52 -4.89 24.38
CA LEU A 713 6.72 -4.47 23.67
C LEU A 713 7.17 -3.12 24.24
N GLU A 714 8.41 -3.00 24.73
CA GLU A 714 8.91 -1.76 25.37
C GLU A 714 8.78 -0.52 24.48
N GLY A 715 8.96 -0.67 23.17
CA GLY A 715 8.92 0.43 22.20
C GLY A 715 7.60 1.19 22.17
N PRO A 716 6.48 0.56 21.77
CA PRO A 716 5.17 1.21 21.68
C PRO A 716 4.42 1.31 23.01
N PHE A 717 4.94 0.77 24.13
CA PHE A 717 4.21 0.77 25.40
C PHE A 717 4.14 2.16 26.05
N ALA A 718 2.93 2.65 26.25
CA ALA A 718 2.66 3.92 26.93
C ALA A 718 1.32 3.88 27.66
N GLY A 719 1.32 4.24 28.96
CA GLY A 719 0.08 4.38 29.73
C GLY A 719 -0.70 3.09 29.96
N GLY A 720 -0.04 1.93 29.94
CA GLY A 720 -0.66 0.61 30.18
C GLY A 720 -1.14 -0.13 28.94
N LEU A 721 -1.00 0.47 27.74
CA LEU A 721 -1.33 -0.12 26.46
C LEU A 721 -0.17 0.11 25.46
N LEU A 722 -0.15 -0.65 24.37
CA LEU A 722 0.72 -0.42 23.23
C LEU A 722 0.08 0.59 22.26
N SER A 723 0.92 1.37 21.59
CA SER A 723 0.54 2.20 20.44
C SER A 723 0.26 1.33 19.20
N ASP A 724 -0.79 1.65 18.44
CA ASP A 724 -1.19 0.98 17.19
C ASP A 724 -0.93 1.86 15.94
N GLY A 725 0.16 2.63 15.97
CA GLY A 725 0.52 3.59 14.93
C GLY A 725 0.57 2.98 13.53
N LEU A 726 1.24 1.83 13.38
CA LEU A 726 1.31 1.07 12.13
C LEU A 726 -0.07 0.71 11.56
N ARG A 727 -1.00 0.27 12.41
CA ARG A 727 -2.37 -0.04 11.99
C ARG A 727 -3.10 1.21 11.55
N SER A 728 -2.97 2.30 12.31
CA SER A 728 -3.62 3.59 11.99
C SER A 728 -3.09 4.21 10.68
N GLY A 729 -1.83 3.95 10.33
CA GLY A 729 -1.23 4.31 9.05
C GLY A 729 -1.55 3.35 7.89
N GLY A 730 -2.27 2.25 8.14
CA GLY A 730 -2.56 1.24 7.12
C GLY A 730 -1.33 0.45 6.65
N LEU A 731 -0.31 0.32 7.50
CA LEU A 731 1.01 -0.22 7.15
C LEU A 731 1.18 -1.71 7.50
N LEU A 732 0.24 -2.30 8.24
CA LEU A 732 0.31 -3.71 8.61
C LEU A 732 0.06 -4.61 7.39
N PRO A 733 0.96 -5.58 7.09
CA PRO A 733 0.74 -6.50 6.00
C PRO A 733 -0.35 -7.52 6.37
N THR A 734 -1.19 -7.90 5.39
CA THR A 734 -2.18 -8.96 5.54
C THR A 734 -1.58 -10.37 5.47
N GLY A 735 -0.29 -10.48 5.13
CA GLY A 735 0.47 -11.72 5.21
C GLY A 735 1.54 -11.60 6.31
N GLU A 736 1.84 -12.70 6.97
CA GLU A 736 2.86 -12.72 8.02
C GLU A 736 4.26 -12.36 7.51
N PRO A 737 5.05 -11.57 8.26
CA PRO A 737 6.35 -11.10 7.79
C PRO A 737 7.51 -12.06 8.08
N TYR A 738 7.34 -13.08 8.93
CA TYR A 738 8.45 -13.81 9.53
C TYR A 738 9.17 -14.75 8.56
N THR A 739 8.44 -15.39 7.63
CA THR A 739 9.07 -16.20 6.57
C THR A 739 10.04 -15.38 5.73
N ASN A 740 9.59 -14.19 5.33
CA ASN A 740 10.36 -13.23 4.53
C ASN A 740 11.54 -12.64 5.32
N LEU A 741 11.35 -12.41 6.63
CA LEU A 741 12.42 -11.95 7.52
C LEU A 741 13.44 -13.02 7.89
N GLY A 742 13.35 -14.23 7.32
CA GLY A 742 14.31 -15.32 7.50
C GLY A 742 14.13 -16.12 8.79
N PHE A 743 13.00 -15.98 9.48
CA PHE A 743 12.72 -16.80 10.65
C PHE A 743 12.40 -18.23 10.23
N ALA A 744 12.95 -19.19 10.98
CA ALA A 744 12.72 -20.59 10.69
C ALA A 744 11.24 -20.94 10.90
N GLN A 745 10.62 -21.57 9.89
CA GLN A 745 9.26 -22.07 9.99
C GLN A 745 9.27 -23.59 10.21
N LYS A 746 8.45 -24.08 11.15
CA LYS A 746 8.35 -25.50 11.53
C LYS A 746 6.91 -25.89 11.78
N GLY A 747 6.60 -27.17 11.52
CA GLY A 747 5.35 -27.76 12.01
C GLY A 747 4.07 -27.03 11.58
N GLY A 748 4.02 -26.49 10.36
CA GLY A 748 2.82 -25.85 9.82
C GLY A 748 2.73 -24.34 10.00
N GLY A 749 3.77 -23.68 10.51
CA GLY A 749 3.89 -22.22 10.43
C GLY A 749 4.46 -21.72 9.10
N GLY A 750 4.26 -20.44 8.81
CA GLY A 750 4.70 -19.75 7.61
C GLY A 750 3.59 -19.60 6.56
N GLY A 751 3.48 -18.40 5.97
CA GLY A 751 2.47 -18.08 4.96
C GLY A 751 1.08 -17.76 5.50
N GLU A 752 0.93 -17.60 6.82
CA GLU A 752 -0.31 -17.15 7.44
C GLU A 752 -0.77 -15.80 6.88
N ARG A 753 -2.09 -15.65 6.71
CA ARG A 753 -2.73 -14.42 6.20
C ARG A 753 -3.96 -14.09 7.03
N CYS A 754 -4.23 -12.80 7.20
CA CYS A 754 -5.45 -12.28 7.81
C CYS A 754 -6.29 -11.50 6.79
N SER A 755 -7.57 -11.30 7.12
CA SER A 755 -8.41 -10.34 6.43
C SER A 755 -7.96 -8.91 6.76
N ALA A 756 -7.95 -8.01 5.79
CA ALA A 756 -7.65 -6.59 6.03
C ALA A 756 -8.61 -5.96 7.05
N VAL A 757 -9.80 -6.53 7.23
CA VAL A 757 -10.81 -6.05 8.19
C VAL A 757 -10.35 -6.20 9.63
N VAL A 758 -9.44 -7.13 9.92
CA VAL A 758 -8.85 -7.30 11.25
C VAL A 758 -8.08 -6.04 11.68
N PHE A 759 -7.63 -5.22 10.73
CA PHE A 759 -6.93 -3.96 11.01
C PHE A 759 -7.88 -2.75 11.07
N ALA A 760 -9.17 -2.93 10.78
CA ALA A 760 -10.16 -1.85 10.69
C ALA A 760 -10.74 -1.40 12.04
N ALA A 761 -10.28 -1.96 13.18
CA ALA A 761 -10.76 -1.56 14.50
C ALA A 761 -10.59 -0.04 14.75
N PRO A 762 -11.53 0.65 15.43
CA PRO A 762 -11.39 2.08 15.73
C PRO A 762 -10.16 2.38 16.59
N ALA A 763 -9.51 3.53 16.34
CA ALA A 763 -8.37 4.04 17.11
C ALA A 763 -8.80 4.45 18.54
N ALA A 764 -8.94 3.45 19.42
CA ALA A 764 -9.20 3.52 20.86
C ALA A 764 -9.55 2.13 21.42
N ASN A 765 -9.76 1.12 20.56
CA ASN A 765 -10.04 -0.25 20.99
C ASN A 765 -8.79 -0.86 21.63
N ASN A 766 -8.94 -1.50 22.80
CA ASN A 766 -7.91 -2.28 23.47
C ASN A 766 -7.46 -3.48 22.60
N ASP A 767 -8.37 -3.99 21.77
CA ASP A 767 -8.16 -5.16 20.93
C ASP A 767 -7.64 -4.78 19.53
N ALA A 768 -7.28 -3.51 19.30
CA ALA A 768 -6.71 -3.08 18.03
C ALA A 768 -5.35 -3.75 17.81
N VAL A 769 -5.10 -4.25 16.61
CA VAL A 769 -3.82 -4.88 16.27
C VAL A 769 -2.70 -3.84 16.23
N VAL A 770 -1.60 -4.16 16.89
CA VAL A 770 -0.36 -3.39 16.94
C VAL A 770 0.61 -3.90 15.89
N ASP A 771 0.80 -5.22 15.83
CA ASP A 771 1.80 -5.84 14.98
C ASP A 771 1.64 -7.37 14.86
N TRP A 772 2.49 -8.03 14.07
CA TRP A 772 2.68 -9.48 14.06
C TRP A 772 3.72 -9.93 15.12
N VAL A 773 3.56 -11.16 15.62
CA VAL A 773 4.53 -11.92 16.43
C VAL A 773 4.67 -13.35 15.89
N GLN A 774 5.82 -13.99 16.07
CA GLN A 774 5.98 -15.42 15.81
C GLN A 774 6.05 -16.18 17.13
N VAL A 775 5.13 -17.13 17.31
CA VAL A 775 5.06 -17.99 18.47
C VAL A 775 5.67 -19.34 18.13
N GLU A 776 6.51 -19.88 19.01
CA GLU A 776 7.20 -21.16 18.83
C GLU A 776 6.80 -22.14 19.93
N LEU A 777 6.50 -23.38 19.55
CA LEU A 777 6.43 -24.51 20.47
C LEU A 777 7.72 -25.31 20.40
N ARG A 778 8.38 -25.45 21.55
CA ARG A 778 9.70 -26.07 21.73
C ARG A 778 9.58 -27.36 22.52
N ASP A 779 10.49 -28.30 22.23
CA ASP A 779 10.50 -29.64 22.85
C ASP A 779 10.67 -29.57 24.38
N LYS A 780 9.83 -30.30 25.11
CA LYS A 780 9.84 -30.34 26.58
C LYS A 780 11.13 -30.89 27.21
N ASN A 781 11.87 -31.71 26.48
CA ASN A 781 13.13 -32.32 26.92
C ASN A 781 14.35 -31.59 26.34
N ALA A 782 14.19 -30.87 25.23
CA ALA A 782 15.26 -30.12 24.56
C ALA A 782 14.78 -28.72 24.11
N PRO A 783 14.72 -27.72 25.02
CA PRO A 783 14.10 -26.41 24.78
C PRO A 783 14.69 -25.60 23.60
N ALA A 784 15.93 -25.89 23.18
CA ALA A 784 16.51 -25.28 21.98
C ALA A 784 15.88 -25.81 20.67
N THR A 785 15.19 -26.95 20.69
CA THR A 785 14.55 -27.54 19.52
C THR A 785 13.15 -26.98 19.30
N VAL A 786 12.96 -26.23 18.22
CA VAL A 786 11.64 -25.74 17.77
C VAL A 786 10.92 -26.85 16.99
N LEU A 787 9.72 -27.22 17.44
CA LEU A 787 8.88 -28.25 16.84
C LEU A 787 7.81 -27.66 15.92
N PHE A 788 7.19 -26.55 16.35
CA PHE A 788 6.12 -25.86 15.63
C PHE A 788 6.31 -24.35 15.72
N THR A 789 5.98 -23.63 14.65
CA THR A 789 5.89 -22.17 14.62
C THR A 789 4.50 -21.75 14.16
N ARG A 790 4.08 -20.55 14.58
CA ARG A 790 2.87 -19.89 14.08
C ARG A 790 3.02 -18.39 14.19
N SER A 791 2.76 -17.68 13.09
CA SER A 791 2.65 -16.22 13.11
C SER A 791 1.25 -15.81 13.60
N ALA A 792 1.20 -14.84 14.51
CA ALA A 792 0.00 -14.38 15.21
C ALA A 792 -0.01 -12.85 15.32
N LEU A 793 -1.14 -12.27 15.73
CA LEU A 793 -1.36 -10.83 15.85
C LEU A 793 -1.26 -10.40 17.31
N LEU A 794 -0.58 -9.28 17.56
CA LEU A 794 -0.45 -8.66 18.88
C LEU A 794 -1.41 -7.47 18.98
N GLN A 795 -2.18 -7.38 20.08
CA GLN A 795 -3.14 -6.31 20.34
C GLN A 795 -2.63 -5.26 21.32
N ARG A 796 -3.28 -4.09 21.39
CA ARG A 796 -2.85 -2.96 22.23
C ARG A 796 -2.79 -3.29 23.71
N ASP A 797 -3.68 -4.14 24.18
CA ASP A 797 -3.69 -4.58 25.57
C ASP A 797 -2.68 -5.70 25.86
N GLY A 798 -1.93 -6.14 24.86
CA GLY A 798 -0.88 -7.15 24.96
C GLY A 798 -1.33 -8.57 24.61
N ASP A 799 -2.62 -8.79 24.33
CA ASP A 799 -3.10 -10.12 23.94
C ASP A 799 -2.51 -10.52 22.58
N VAL A 800 -2.08 -11.78 22.49
CA VAL A 800 -1.66 -12.41 21.24
C VAL A 800 -2.79 -13.32 20.77
N VAL A 801 -3.34 -12.96 19.62
CA VAL A 801 -4.50 -13.60 19.01
C VAL A 801 -4.12 -14.18 17.64
N ASP A 802 -4.90 -15.13 17.17
CA ASP A 802 -4.73 -15.74 15.86
C ASP A 802 -5.04 -14.72 14.72
N VAL A 803 -4.92 -15.15 13.46
CA VAL A 803 -5.08 -14.30 12.27
C VAL A 803 -6.47 -13.69 12.09
N ASP A 804 -7.44 -14.12 12.90
CA ASP A 804 -8.77 -13.53 12.97
C ASP A 804 -8.87 -12.30 13.89
N GLY A 805 -7.80 -12.00 14.64
CA GLY A 805 -7.75 -10.89 15.57
C GLY A 805 -8.52 -11.12 16.87
N VAL A 806 -8.98 -12.34 17.17
CA VAL A 806 -9.82 -12.60 18.37
C VAL A 806 -9.50 -13.94 19.04
N SER A 807 -9.28 -15.00 18.27
CA SER A 807 -9.12 -16.35 18.81
C SER A 807 -7.77 -16.54 19.50
N PRO A 808 -7.65 -17.43 20.49
CA PRO A 808 -6.35 -17.91 20.97
C PRO A 808 -5.52 -18.52 19.83
N VAL A 809 -4.20 -18.37 19.89
CA VAL A 809 -3.25 -18.89 18.90
C VAL A 809 -3.39 -20.42 18.80
N ASN A 810 -3.63 -20.94 17.59
CA ASN A 810 -3.86 -22.36 17.36
C ASN A 810 -2.75 -23.05 16.55
N PHE A 811 -2.02 -23.98 17.18
CA PHE A 811 -1.01 -24.80 16.48
C PHE A 811 -1.64 -26.07 15.93
N ALA A 812 -2.26 -25.99 14.75
CA ALA A 812 -3.06 -27.07 14.17
C ALA A 812 -2.35 -28.44 14.04
N LEU A 813 -1.02 -28.46 13.86
CA LEU A 813 -0.25 -29.70 13.72
C LEU A 813 0.34 -30.24 15.03
N ALA A 814 0.25 -29.48 16.12
CA ALA A 814 0.77 -29.88 17.42
C ALA A 814 -0.21 -30.82 18.14
N ALA A 815 0.31 -31.90 18.73
CA ALA A 815 -0.48 -32.79 19.57
C ALA A 815 -0.59 -32.23 20.99
N ALA A 816 -1.60 -32.68 21.76
CA ALA A 816 -1.67 -32.34 23.18
C ALA A 816 -0.47 -32.95 23.92
N ASP A 817 0.40 -32.09 24.45
CA ASP A 817 1.61 -32.44 25.20
C ASP A 817 2.11 -31.19 25.94
N ASP A 818 3.17 -31.34 26.73
CA ASP A 818 3.90 -30.22 27.32
C ASP A 818 4.85 -29.59 26.29
N TYR A 819 4.85 -28.26 26.19
CA TYR A 819 5.74 -27.50 25.32
C TYR A 819 6.33 -26.29 26.06
N TYR A 820 7.60 -25.98 25.81
CA TYR A 820 8.08 -24.63 26.08
C TYR A 820 7.51 -23.70 25.00
N VAL A 821 7.00 -22.54 25.41
CA VAL A 821 6.48 -21.54 24.48
C VAL A 821 7.45 -20.39 24.41
N ALA A 822 7.84 -19.99 23.19
CA ALA A 822 8.57 -18.76 22.96
C ALA A 822 7.77 -17.76 22.12
N VAL A 823 7.98 -16.48 22.35
CA VAL A 823 7.46 -15.39 21.52
C VAL A 823 8.63 -14.63 20.93
N ARG A 824 8.60 -14.45 19.61
CA ARG A 824 9.57 -13.72 18.82
C ARG A 824 8.90 -12.52 18.18
N HIS A 825 9.59 -11.40 18.17
CA HIS A 825 9.15 -10.18 17.49
C HIS A 825 10.23 -9.73 16.52
N ARG A 826 9.87 -8.95 15.50
CA ARG A 826 10.84 -8.51 14.48
C ARG A 826 11.88 -7.52 15.02
N ASN A 827 11.52 -6.75 16.05
CA ASN A 827 12.28 -5.59 16.56
C ASN A 827 12.60 -5.72 18.06
N HIS A 828 12.11 -6.76 18.72
CA HIS A 828 12.24 -6.97 20.17
C HIS A 828 12.83 -8.35 20.50
N LEU A 829 13.60 -8.43 21.60
CA LEU A 829 14.25 -9.66 22.00
C LEU A 829 13.20 -10.68 22.44
N GLY A 830 13.26 -11.87 21.84
CA GLY A 830 12.33 -12.95 22.16
C GLY A 830 12.56 -13.51 23.56
N VAL A 831 11.51 -14.12 24.10
CA VAL A 831 11.50 -14.74 25.42
C VAL A 831 10.78 -16.07 25.36
N ARG A 832 11.08 -16.99 26.29
CA ARG A 832 10.32 -18.23 26.47
C ARG A 832 9.82 -18.44 27.90
N THR A 833 8.87 -19.34 28.05
CA THR A 833 8.36 -19.78 29.36
C THR A 833 9.47 -20.44 30.20
N PRO A 834 9.45 -20.27 31.54
CA PRO A 834 10.42 -20.88 32.47
C PRO A 834 10.25 -22.40 32.57
N THR A 835 9.04 -22.89 32.34
CA THR A 835 8.66 -24.30 32.36
C THR A 835 7.81 -24.62 31.14
N ALA A 836 7.76 -25.89 30.76
CA ALA A 836 6.83 -26.35 29.73
C ALA A 836 5.38 -26.20 30.22
N LEU A 837 4.49 -25.81 29.31
CA LEU A 837 3.05 -25.67 29.53
C LEU A 837 2.34 -26.88 28.93
N SER A 838 1.39 -27.47 29.67
CA SER A 838 0.52 -28.51 29.13
C SER A 838 -0.50 -27.89 28.17
N LEU A 839 -0.32 -28.13 26.87
CA LEU A 839 -1.18 -27.57 25.84
C LEU A 839 -2.17 -28.63 25.34
N SER A 840 -3.39 -28.18 25.04
CA SER A 840 -4.47 -29.02 24.51
C SER A 840 -5.38 -28.19 23.60
N SER A 841 -6.47 -28.78 23.11
CA SER A 841 -7.51 -28.02 22.38
C SER A 841 -8.25 -26.99 23.26
N THR A 842 -8.11 -27.08 24.59
CA THR A 842 -8.49 -26.01 25.52
C THR A 842 -7.34 -25.02 25.66
N PRO A 843 -7.57 -23.70 25.46
CA PRO A 843 -6.50 -22.70 25.53
C PRO A 843 -5.81 -22.72 26.90
N ALA A 844 -4.50 -22.97 26.90
CA ALA A 844 -3.66 -22.67 28.05
C ALA A 844 -3.40 -21.16 28.09
N VAL A 845 -3.34 -20.58 29.29
CA VAL A 845 -3.09 -19.14 29.47
C VAL A 845 -1.67 -18.96 30.00
N HIS A 846 -0.90 -18.08 29.38
CA HIS A 846 0.39 -17.63 29.91
C HIS A 846 0.58 -16.13 29.67
N ASP A 847 0.90 -15.40 30.74
CA ASP A 847 1.00 -13.95 30.72
C ASP A 847 2.41 -13.51 31.11
N PHE A 848 3.21 -13.10 30.12
CA PHE A 848 4.56 -12.62 30.33
C PHE A 848 4.63 -11.25 31.04
N THR A 849 3.51 -10.51 31.09
CA THR A 849 3.49 -9.11 31.52
C THR A 849 3.45 -8.93 33.03
N THR A 850 3.19 -10.00 33.80
CA THR A 850 2.89 -9.90 35.24
C THR A 850 4.11 -10.02 36.17
N SER A 851 5.20 -10.65 35.74
CA SER A 851 6.41 -10.86 36.54
C SER A 851 7.59 -11.32 35.69
N LEU A 852 8.83 -10.94 36.04
CA LEU A 852 10.05 -11.54 35.47
C LEU A 852 10.08 -13.07 35.57
N SER A 853 9.44 -13.65 36.60
CA SER A 853 9.36 -15.10 36.79
C SER A 853 8.51 -15.83 35.73
N GLN A 854 7.77 -15.09 34.89
CA GLN A 854 7.00 -15.65 33.77
C GLN A 854 7.86 -15.93 32.55
N ALA A 855 9.11 -15.50 32.57
CA ALA A 855 10.12 -15.78 31.56
C ALA A 855 11.23 -16.66 32.13
N TRP A 856 11.79 -17.51 31.27
CA TRP A 856 13.03 -18.20 31.61
C TRP A 856 14.18 -17.19 31.68
N ALA A 857 14.86 -17.13 32.82
CA ALA A 857 16.11 -16.39 32.97
C ALA A 857 17.28 -17.35 32.70
N ASP A 858 18.15 -16.96 31.78
CA ASP A 858 19.33 -17.75 31.41
C ASP A 858 20.36 -17.53 32.54
N PRO A 859 20.71 -18.57 33.31
CA PRO A 859 21.65 -18.42 34.42
C PRO A 859 23.05 -18.00 33.95
N SER A 860 23.38 -18.20 32.67
CA SER A 860 24.65 -17.80 32.07
C SER A 860 24.65 -16.36 31.54
N ASN A 861 23.46 -15.77 31.31
CA ASN A 861 23.31 -14.38 30.92
C ASN A 861 23.22 -13.47 32.16
N SER A 862 24.34 -12.81 32.48
CA SER A 862 24.42 -11.83 33.58
C SER A 862 24.23 -10.38 33.12
N ILE A 863 23.90 -10.15 31.84
CA ILE A 863 23.94 -8.84 31.22
C ILE A 863 22.55 -8.16 31.20
N ASN A 864 21.47 -8.94 31.20
CA ASN A 864 20.11 -8.43 31.29
C ASN A 864 19.13 -9.43 31.92
N ASP A 865 18.03 -8.89 32.46
CA ASP A 865 16.85 -9.69 32.79
C ASP A 865 16.15 -10.17 31.52
N ALA A 866 15.40 -11.27 31.63
CA ALA A 866 14.70 -11.89 30.50
C ALA A 866 13.67 -10.98 29.83
N MET A 867 13.12 -10.02 30.59
CA MET A 867 12.15 -9.02 30.12
C MET A 867 12.47 -7.66 30.74
N LYS A 868 11.98 -6.60 30.10
CA LYS A 868 12.07 -5.22 30.56
C LYS A 868 11.00 -4.94 31.60
N ASP A 869 11.37 -4.34 32.74
CA ASP A 869 10.42 -3.67 33.63
C ASP A 869 9.95 -2.34 32.99
N LEU A 870 8.66 -2.28 32.66
CA LEU A 870 7.99 -1.12 32.04
C LEU A 870 7.38 -0.17 33.09
N GLY A 871 7.56 -0.47 34.38
CA GLY A 871 7.03 0.27 35.51
C GLY A 871 5.70 -0.28 36.00
N GLY A 872 5.38 -0.03 37.28
CA GLY A 872 4.09 -0.43 37.88
C GLY A 872 3.90 -1.95 38.04
N GLY A 873 4.97 -2.75 37.94
CA GLY A 873 4.90 -4.21 37.98
C GLY A 873 4.52 -4.86 36.65
N VAL A 874 4.61 -4.11 35.55
CA VAL A 874 4.35 -4.59 34.19
C VAL A 874 5.66 -4.85 33.45
N PHE A 875 5.72 -5.96 32.72
CA PHE A 875 6.91 -6.41 31.99
C PHE A 875 6.64 -6.55 30.49
N GLY A 876 7.68 -6.40 29.66
CA GLY A 876 7.59 -6.60 28.21
C GLY A 876 8.92 -6.96 27.57
N LEU A 877 8.91 -7.24 26.27
CA LEU A 877 10.11 -7.56 25.51
C LEU A 877 10.99 -6.32 25.36
N TRP A 878 12.30 -6.52 25.45
CA TRP A 878 13.29 -5.47 25.23
C TRP A 878 13.27 -5.02 23.77
N ARG A 879 13.14 -3.71 23.53
CA ARG A 879 13.20 -3.15 22.17
C ARG A 879 14.63 -3.08 21.66
N GLY A 880 14.80 -3.16 20.35
CA GLY A 880 16.01 -2.71 19.66
C GLY A 880 16.79 -3.79 18.93
N THR A 881 16.32 -5.04 18.82
CA THR A 881 16.99 -6.06 18.00
C THR A 881 16.52 -5.91 16.56
N THR A 882 17.22 -5.07 15.80
CA THR A 882 16.82 -4.64 14.46
C THR A 882 17.48 -5.47 13.36
N ASN A 883 18.54 -6.22 13.69
CA ASN A 883 19.20 -7.14 12.76
C ASN A 883 18.71 -8.60 12.87
N GLY A 884 17.93 -8.94 13.92
CA GLY A 884 17.38 -10.27 14.15
C GLY A 884 18.39 -11.34 14.61
N ASP A 885 19.56 -10.98 15.13
CA ASP A 885 20.61 -11.93 15.54
C ASP A 885 20.46 -12.45 16.99
N ASN A 886 19.35 -12.13 17.66
CA ASN A 886 19.06 -12.45 19.07
C ASN A 886 19.98 -11.77 20.10
N LEU A 887 20.79 -10.83 19.65
CA LEU A 887 21.60 -9.96 20.47
C LEU A 887 21.07 -8.53 20.33
N LEU A 888 21.38 -7.71 21.33
CA LEU A 888 21.12 -6.29 21.32
C LEU A 888 22.44 -5.60 21.62
N ASN A 889 23.06 -5.05 20.60
CA ASN A 889 24.40 -4.50 20.67
C ASN A 889 24.57 -3.33 19.67
N VAL A 890 25.80 -2.85 19.51
CA VAL A 890 26.10 -1.71 18.63
C VAL A 890 25.70 -1.94 17.16
N PHE A 891 25.64 -3.18 16.68
CA PHE A 891 25.20 -3.51 15.32
C PHE A 891 23.72 -3.24 15.12
N ASP A 892 22.89 -3.37 16.15
CA ASP A 892 21.49 -2.96 16.09
C ASP A 892 21.32 -1.45 16.04
N LEU A 893 22.14 -0.71 16.81
CA LEU A 893 22.15 0.75 16.70
C LEU A 893 22.56 1.19 15.29
N LEU A 894 23.52 0.48 14.69
CA LEU A 894 23.93 0.70 13.31
C LEU A 894 22.80 0.39 12.33
N GLN A 895 22.09 -0.73 12.51
CA GLN A 895 20.96 -1.12 11.67
C GLN A 895 19.77 -0.15 11.81
N THR A 896 19.43 0.28 13.03
CA THR A 896 18.41 1.32 13.26
C THR A 896 18.83 2.63 12.58
N LYS A 897 20.12 3.01 12.69
CA LYS A 897 20.67 4.18 12.01
C LYS A 897 20.60 4.07 10.48
N ILE A 898 20.78 2.85 9.96
CA ILE A 898 20.64 2.55 8.52
C ILE A 898 19.21 2.82 8.05
N GLU A 899 18.21 2.51 8.88
CA GLU A 899 16.81 2.69 8.51
C GLU A 899 16.28 4.12 8.71
N ILE A 900 16.92 4.94 9.55
CA ILE A 900 16.49 6.31 9.87
C ILE A 900 16.88 7.36 8.83
N THR A 901 17.77 7.05 7.89
CA THR A 901 18.32 8.09 7.01
C THR A 901 17.92 7.83 5.54
N PRO A 902 17.22 8.77 4.87
CA PRO A 902 16.41 9.82 5.49
C PRO A 902 15.30 9.21 6.36
N ASN A 903 14.68 10.03 7.22
CA ASN A 903 13.57 9.57 8.06
C ASN A 903 12.54 8.89 7.16
N ARG A 904 12.21 7.64 7.44
CA ARG A 904 11.24 6.91 6.62
C ARG A 904 9.87 7.09 7.25
N ALA A 905 8.89 7.51 6.46
CA ALA A 905 7.51 7.61 6.87
C ALA A 905 6.68 6.59 6.09
N ASP A 906 5.55 6.18 6.65
CA ASP A 906 4.63 5.22 6.05
C ASP A 906 5.32 3.87 5.73
N VAL A 907 6.19 3.40 6.63
CA VAL A 907 6.95 2.16 6.44
C VAL A 907 6.68 1.11 7.54
N TYR A 908 6.81 -0.15 7.17
CA TYR A 908 6.75 -1.31 8.07
C TYR A 908 8.12 -2.01 8.08
N THR A 909 9.02 -1.59 8.97
CA THR A 909 10.43 -2.06 8.96
C THR A 909 10.96 -2.40 10.35
N LYS A 910 12.20 -2.88 10.42
CA LYS A 910 12.82 -3.30 11.69
C LYS A 910 13.33 -2.14 12.55
N GLY A 911 13.57 -1.01 11.93
CA GLY A 911 14.08 0.23 12.53
C GLY A 911 13.00 1.07 13.19
N ASP A 912 11.71 0.80 12.92
CA ASP A 912 10.60 1.41 13.63
C ASP A 912 10.45 0.73 15.01
N LEU A 913 11.09 1.28 16.02
CA LEU A 913 11.10 0.70 17.36
C LEU A 913 9.86 1.07 18.16
N ASN A 914 9.27 2.23 17.90
CA ASN A 914 8.07 2.71 18.59
C ASN A 914 6.74 2.36 17.88
N MET A 915 6.82 1.76 16.69
CA MET A 915 5.69 1.31 15.86
C MET A 915 4.73 2.44 15.47
N ASP A 916 5.27 3.61 15.14
CA ASP A 916 4.49 4.76 14.67
C ASP A 916 4.47 4.92 13.14
N GLY A 917 5.17 4.04 12.40
CA GLY A 917 5.32 4.12 10.96
C GLY A 917 6.35 5.15 10.50
N LEU A 918 7.05 5.81 11.42
CA LEU A 918 8.04 6.84 11.19
C LEU A 918 9.40 6.43 11.77
N VAL A 919 10.28 5.85 10.95
CA VAL A 919 11.65 5.54 11.37
C VAL A 919 12.46 6.83 11.40
N ASN A 920 12.70 7.37 12.60
CA ASN A 920 13.31 8.69 12.74
C ASN A 920 14.26 8.78 13.96
N VAL A 921 14.78 9.98 14.25
CA VAL A 921 15.70 10.21 15.37
C VAL A 921 15.20 9.69 16.73
N PHE A 922 13.89 9.62 16.95
CA PHE A 922 13.31 9.03 18.16
C PHE A 922 13.62 7.54 18.27
N ASP A 923 13.55 6.76 17.19
CA ASP A 923 13.97 5.36 17.16
C ASP A 923 15.46 5.20 17.38
N LEU A 924 16.29 6.10 16.82
CA LEU A 924 17.74 6.07 17.06
C LEU A 924 18.05 6.24 18.54
N LEU A 925 17.36 7.19 19.18
CA LEU A 925 17.50 7.47 20.59
C LEU A 925 17.04 6.25 21.42
N GLN A 926 15.93 5.62 21.05
CA GLN A 926 15.46 4.40 21.69
C GLN A 926 16.47 3.26 21.56
N SER A 927 17.00 3.01 20.37
CA SER A 927 18.04 2.01 20.09
C SER A 927 19.30 2.28 20.91
N LYS A 928 19.76 3.53 20.98
CA LYS A 928 20.94 3.93 21.76
C LYS A 928 20.76 3.69 23.26
N ILE A 929 19.56 3.93 23.79
CA ILE A 929 19.22 3.63 25.19
C ILE A 929 19.24 2.11 25.42
N SER A 930 18.74 1.35 24.45
CA SER A 930 18.59 -0.09 24.54
C SER A 930 19.92 -0.86 24.54
N ILE A 931 20.97 -0.39 23.87
CA ILE A 931 22.24 -1.15 23.71
C ILE A 931 23.21 -1.06 24.88
N THR A 932 22.96 -0.26 25.92
CA THR A 932 23.90 -0.11 27.05
C THR A 932 23.26 -0.57 28.36
N PRO A 933 23.68 -1.72 28.93
CA PRO A 933 24.64 -2.70 28.40
C PRO A 933 24.04 -3.55 27.25
N ASN A 934 24.91 -4.25 26.50
CA ASN A 934 24.51 -5.23 25.49
C ASN A 934 23.56 -6.27 26.11
N LYS A 935 22.60 -6.80 25.35
CA LYS A 935 21.64 -7.80 25.86
C LYS A 935 21.57 -9.00 24.92
N SER A 936 21.00 -10.10 25.39
CA SER A 936 20.70 -11.27 24.57
C SER A 936 19.33 -11.83 24.90
N ALA A 937 18.71 -12.48 23.91
CA ALA A 937 17.43 -13.13 24.06
C ALA A 937 17.52 -14.34 25.00
N HIS A 938 16.45 -14.62 25.74
CA HIS A 938 16.37 -15.72 26.70
C HIS A 938 15.53 -16.85 26.15
N LEU A 939 16.13 -17.69 25.30
CA LEU A 939 15.41 -18.68 24.51
C LEU A 939 15.94 -20.10 24.61
N GLU A 940 17.20 -20.29 25.01
CA GLU A 940 17.87 -21.61 24.98
C GLU A 940 18.45 -21.99 26.33
#